data_AF-A0A7I9YYD0-F1
#
_entry.id   AF-A0A7I9YYD0-F1
#
_cell.length_a   1.000
_cell.length_b   1.000
_cell.length_c   1.000
_cell.angle_alpha   90.00
_cell.angle_beta   90.00
_cell.angle_gamma   90.00
#
_symmetry.space_group_name_H-M   'P 1'
#
loop_
_entity.id
_entity.type
_entity.pdbx_description
1 polymer ?
#
loop_
_entity_poly.entity_id
_entity_poly.type
_entity_poly.pdbx_seq_one_letter_code
_entity_poly.pdbx_strand_id
1 'polypeptide(L)'
;MSYLIAAPEIMAAAATEFARIHSAMEVAYRSAAPSVLAMAPASADEVSVAIAQLFSQQAHDYQAAAVRAAAFHEQFLQTLATSASSYASAEAFGVEQLVLGVINAPTQLLWGRSLIGDGTNGTPGTGQAGGPGGLLWGNGGNGGSGAPDGVGGRGGDAGLFGNGGAGGAGAPGQAGGWGGHAQLFGNGGRGGAGGAGLPGAAGAPGEPGGFGGLGGMGGGGGAGGLLWGYGGAGGVGGPGGVGGTGGAGVTGAPGVSGVNGGMGGTGGTGAPGGMGGNGGGAGMPGQTRAWWTLFGGDVASGAAGAGGQGGEGGVGGDGGPSAVGQGGHGGLGGPGGEGGAGGYGWTTALDVTGGRPDNVAGGQGGIGGAGGQGGDGGVGFTANPGGSGAAGVTGAAGTGPTGPLGGLGGAGGGGGNGAIGSGGVTAVIPAGDLPFQVAVSADTGAVYVTSNSSTGAVTVIDPATNTVTATIPVGSVLDGVAVSPSGPNAGTVYVASQFTDTVAVIDPTTNTVTATIPVGVAPFGLASSPTGPAPGTVYVTNYSSDSVSVINPTTNTVIATVPVGEAPYGVAVSPTGPAAGSVYVTNQIGNTVSVIDPATNTVTATIAVGNFPSGLAIRPDTGAIYVANQFGNTVSVIDPATNTVTATIPVGNFPTGVAISPTAIFVTNTFSGTMSVIDPTTNMVTATIPVGSFPSGVAVSPTGSGFGTIYVTNGSTNNVSVIT
;
A
#
# COMPACT_ATOMS: atom_id res chain seq x y z
N MET A 1 5.34 7.06 -17.93
CA MET A 1 4.89 8.13 -18.85
C MET A 1 5.53 7.87 -20.20
N SER A 2 4.76 7.39 -21.17
CA SER A 2 5.22 7.20 -22.55
C SER A 2 5.37 8.57 -23.19
N TYR A 3 6.60 8.95 -23.55
CA TYR A 3 6.85 10.19 -24.30
C TYR A 3 6.51 9.93 -25.76
N LEU A 4 5.33 10.40 -26.18
CA LEU A 4 4.96 10.50 -27.58
C LEU A 4 5.69 11.72 -28.16
N ILE A 5 6.87 11.49 -28.76
CA ILE A 5 7.59 12.49 -29.54
C ILE A 5 6.83 12.66 -30.86
N ALA A 6 6.00 13.69 -30.96
CA ALA A 6 5.45 14.12 -32.25
C ALA A 6 6.58 14.80 -33.04
N ALA A 7 6.98 14.25 -34.19
CA ALA A 7 7.98 14.82 -35.08
C ALA A 7 7.32 15.89 -35.98
N PRO A 8 7.41 17.20 -35.66
CA PRO A 8 6.63 18.23 -36.34
C PRO A 8 7.07 18.43 -37.79
N GLU A 9 8.34 18.14 -38.07
CA GLU A 9 8.95 18.18 -39.40
C GLU A 9 8.33 17.15 -40.35
N ILE A 10 7.98 15.96 -39.85
CA ILE A 10 7.35 14.90 -40.65
C ILE A 10 5.91 15.28 -41.01
N MET A 11 5.20 15.92 -40.08
CA MET A 11 3.82 16.38 -40.29
C MET A 11 3.76 17.56 -41.27
N ALA A 12 4.71 18.50 -41.19
CA ALA A 12 4.83 19.61 -42.15
C ALA A 12 5.20 19.13 -43.56
N ALA A 13 6.11 18.14 -43.66
CA ALA A 13 6.46 17.51 -44.93
C ALA A 13 5.26 16.76 -45.55
N ALA A 14 4.51 16.01 -44.75
CA ALA A 14 3.30 15.32 -45.20
C ALA A 14 2.22 16.29 -45.69
N ALA A 15 1.95 17.37 -44.95
CA ALA A 15 1.00 18.40 -45.35
C ALA A 15 1.35 19.05 -46.70
N THR A 16 2.66 19.27 -46.95
CA THR A 16 3.17 19.80 -48.22
C THR A 16 2.95 18.82 -49.39
N GLU A 17 3.15 17.52 -49.16
CA GLU A 17 2.96 16.50 -50.20
C GLU A 17 1.48 16.28 -50.53
N PHE A 18 0.60 16.32 -49.53
CA PHE A 18 -0.86 16.29 -49.76
C PHE A 18 -1.36 17.51 -50.54
N ALA A 19 -0.84 18.70 -50.26
CA ALA A 19 -1.16 19.90 -51.04
C ALA A 19 -0.73 19.78 -52.52
N ARG A 20 0.40 19.10 -52.81
CA ARG A 20 0.83 18.82 -54.19
C ARG A 20 -0.10 17.86 -54.92
N ILE A 21 -0.52 16.77 -54.27
CA ILE A 21 -1.48 15.81 -54.83
C ILE A 21 -2.80 16.52 -55.17
N HIS A 22 -3.25 17.41 -54.27
CA HIS A 22 -4.47 18.19 -54.48
C HIS A 22 -4.38 19.09 -55.73
N SER A 23 -3.29 19.85 -55.87
CA SER A 23 -3.06 20.72 -57.04
C SER A 23 -3.01 19.91 -58.35
N ALA A 24 -2.39 18.73 -58.34
CA ALA A 24 -2.33 17.85 -59.51
C ALA A 24 -3.73 17.33 -59.92
N MET A 25 -4.58 17.01 -58.95
CA MET A 25 -5.96 16.59 -59.21
C MET A 25 -6.81 17.74 -59.78
N GLU A 26 -6.65 18.97 -59.28
CA GLU A 26 -7.40 20.13 -59.79
C GLU A 26 -7.06 20.42 -61.27
N VAL A 27 -5.78 20.32 -61.65
CA VAL A 27 -5.34 20.43 -63.05
C VAL A 27 -5.94 19.33 -63.92
N ALA A 28 -5.97 18.09 -63.44
CA ALA A 28 -6.59 16.98 -64.16
C ALA A 28 -8.10 17.23 -64.39
N TYR A 29 -8.82 17.69 -63.37
CA TYR A 29 -10.25 18.00 -63.48
C TYR A 29 -10.55 19.16 -64.44
N ARG A 30 -9.74 20.23 -64.41
CA ARG A 30 -9.90 21.37 -65.35
C ARG A 30 -9.60 20.98 -66.79
N SER A 31 -8.70 20.01 -67.02
CA SER A 31 -8.38 19.52 -68.37
C SER A 31 -9.45 18.60 -68.96
N ALA A 32 -10.19 17.86 -68.13
CA ALA A 32 -11.25 16.94 -68.57
C ALA A 32 -12.61 17.63 -68.80
N ALA A 33 -12.82 18.80 -68.19
CA ALA A 33 -14.08 19.56 -68.24
C ALA A 33 -14.60 19.91 -69.66
N PRO A 34 -13.77 20.33 -70.64
CA PRO A 34 -14.27 20.73 -71.95
C PRO A 34 -14.88 19.57 -72.75
N SER A 35 -14.35 18.36 -72.58
CA SER A 35 -14.76 17.16 -73.33
C SER A 35 -16.12 16.63 -72.89
N VAL A 36 -16.49 16.83 -71.61
CA VAL A 36 -17.75 16.35 -71.03
C VAL A 36 -18.88 17.38 -71.18
N LEU A 37 -18.53 18.68 -71.18
CA LEU A 37 -19.51 19.77 -71.35
C LEU A 37 -19.89 20.05 -72.81
N ALA A 38 -19.12 19.54 -73.79
CA ALA A 38 -19.33 19.80 -75.21
C ALA A 38 -20.13 18.71 -75.95
N MET A 39 -20.86 17.83 -75.23
CA MET A 39 -21.60 16.73 -75.85
C MET A 39 -22.81 17.27 -76.66
N ALA A 40 -22.58 17.57 -77.94
CA ALA A 40 -23.62 18.00 -78.86
C ALA A 40 -24.54 16.82 -79.25
N PRO A 41 -25.86 17.03 -79.40
CA PRO A 41 -26.78 15.95 -79.76
C PRO A 41 -26.46 15.40 -81.15
N ALA A 42 -26.48 14.07 -81.30
CA ALA A 42 -26.13 13.40 -82.56
C ALA A 42 -27.15 13.64 -83.70
N SER A 43 -28.36 14.12 -83.36
CA SER A 43 -29.39 14.58 -84.30
C SER A 43 -30.33 15.57 -83.59
N ALA A 44 -31.11 16.37 -84.34
CA ALA A 44 -32.04 17.37 -83.80
C ALA A 44 -33.31 16.78 -83.15
N ASP A 45 -33.28 15.49 -82.80
CA ASP A 45 -34.38 14.81 -82.13
C ASP A 45 -34.47 15.21 -80.65
N GLU A 46 -35.70 15.40 -80.17
CA GLU A 46 -35.99 15.88 -78.82
C GLU A 46 -35.42 14.95 -77.73
N VAL A 47 -35.31 13.64 -77.99
CA VAL A 47 -34.74 12.68 -77.04
C VAL A 47 -33.22 12.84 -76.94
N SER A 48 -32.54 13.04 -78.08
CA SER A 48 -31.08 13.26 -78.11
C SER A 48 -30.69 14.57 -77.42
N VAL A 49 -31.50 15.61 -77.57
CA VAL A 49 -31.33 16.91 -76.89
C VAL A 49 -31.55 16.76 -75.38
N ALA A 50 -32.60 16.06 -74.95
CA ALA A 50 -32.89 15.84 -73.53
C ALA A 50 -31.79 15.02 -72.83
N ILE A 51 -31.25 14.00 -73.50
CA ILE A 51 -30.13 13.19 -72.97
C ILE A 51 -28.86 14.03 -72.83
N ALA A 52 -28.53 14.85 -73.84
CA ALA A 52 -27.37 15.76 -73.77
C ALA A 52 -27.50 16.78 -72.63
N GLN A 53 -28.70 17.31 -72.39
CA GLN A 53 -29.00 18.20 -71.26
C GLN A 53 -28.83 17.50 -69.91
N LEU A 54 -29.29 16.24 -69.79
CA LEU A 54 -29.11 15.45 -68.56
C LEU A 54 -27.63 15.23 -68.24
N PHE A 55 -26.83 14.82 -69.23
CA PHE A 55 -25.39 14.63 -69.04
C PHE A 55 -24.66 15.95 -68.72
N SER A 56 -25.08 17.05 -69.35
CA SER A 56 -24.53 18.39 -69.04
C SER A 56 -24.86 18.82 -67.60
N GLN A 57 -26.09 18.57 -67.15
CA GLN A 57 -26.48 18.86 -65.77
C GLN A 57 -25.70 18.01 -64.76
N GLN A 58 -25.57 16.70 -65.02
CA GLN A 58 -24.79 15.80 -64.17
C GLN A 58 -23.30 16.20 -64.10
N ALA A 59 -22.74 16.69 -65.20
CA ALA A 59 -21.36 17.19 -65.25
C ALA A 59 -21.18 18.46 -64.41
N HIS A 60 -22.16 19.37 -64.42
CA HIS A 60 -22.16 20.56 -63.56
C HIS A 60 -22.28 20.21 -62.07
N ASP A 61 -23.14 19.25 -61.71
CA ASP A 61 -23.29 18.80 -60.32
C ASP A 61 -22.00 18.15 -59.80
N TYR A 62 -21.31 17.39 -60.65
CA TYR A 62 -20.02 16.78 -60.32
C TYR A 62 -18.92 17.85 -60.12
N GLN A 63 -18.90 18.90 -60.96
CA GLN A 63 -17.98 20.04 -60.78
C GLN A 63 -18.25 20.78 -59.46
N ALA A 64 -19.51 21.01 -59.12
CA ALA A 64 -19.89 21.66 -57.86
C ALA A 64 -19.47 20.82 -56.63
N ALA A 65 -19.61 19.49 -56.71
CA ALA A 65 -19.15 18.59 -55.65
C ALA A 65 -17.61 18.59 -55.51
N ALA A 66 -16.88 18.59 -56.63
CA ALA A 66 -15.42 18.61 -56.62
C ALA A 66 -14.85 19.91 -55.98
N VAL A 67 -15.45 21.07 -56.27
CA VAL A 67 -15.07 22.35 -55.65
C VAL A 67 -15.32 22.35 -54.15
N ARG A 68 -16.43 21.74 -53.69
CA ARG A 68 -16.73 21.62 -52.24
C ARG A 68 -15.73 20.70 -51.52
N ALA A 69 -15.31 19.60 -52.16
CA ALA A 69 -14.31 18.70 -51.59
C ALA A 69 -12.92 19.35 -51.49
N ALA A 70 -12.55 20.19 -52.47
CA ALA A 70 -11.30 20.96 -52.44
C ALA A 70 -11.24 21.95 -51.26
N ALA A 71 -12.32 22.72 -51.06
CA ALA A 71 -12.41 23.66 -49.95
C ALA A 71 -12.32 22.96 -48.57
N PHE A 72 -12.90 21.78 -48.43
CA PHE A 72 -12.78 20.98 -47.20
C PHE A 72 -11.33 20.52 -46.97
N HIS A 73 -10.65 20.08 -48.02
CA HIS A 73 -9.27 19.62 -47.92
C HIS A 73 -8.30 20.74 -47.52
N GLU A 74 -8.48 21.95 -48.04
CA GLU A 74 -7.69 23.11 -47.59
C GLU A 74 -7.91 23.44 -46.11
N GLN A 75 -9.17 23.44 -45.64
CA GLN A 75 -9.50 23.68 -44.23
C GLN A 75 -8.87 22.63 -43.31
N PHE A 76 -8.83 21.38 -43.74
CA PHE A 76 -8.18 20.29 -43.01
C PHE A 76 -6.67 20.55 -42.87
N LEU A 77 -5.98 20.92 -43.96
CA LEU A 77 -4.54 21.19 -43.93
C LEU A 77 -4.19 22.43 -43.07
N GLN A 78 -5.01 23.49 -43.13
CA GLN A 78 -4.82 24.70 -42.30
C GLN A 78 -4.94 24.37 -40.80
N THR A 79 -5.92 23.53 -40.44
CA THR A 79 -6.16 23.09 -39.06
C THR A 79 -5.01 22.21 -38.55
N LEU A 80 -4.49 21.33 -39.40
CA LEU A 80 -3.36 20.45 -39.09
C LEU A 80 -2.06 21.23 -38.83
N ALA A 81 -1.78 22.27 -39.62
CA ALA A 81 -0.61 23.12 -39.42
C ALA A 81 -0.71 23.95 -38.12
N THR A 82 -1.92 24.44 -37.82
CA THR A 82 -2.17 25.23 -36.60
C THR A 82 -2.00 24.37 -35.34
N SER A 83 -2.52 23.14 -35.35
CA SER A 83 -2.35 22.23 -34.20
C SER A 83 -0.87 21.87 -33.98
N ALA A 84 -0.12 21.55 -35.04
CA ALA A 84 1.32 21.26 -34.93
C ALA A 84 2.12 22.41 -34.29
N SER A 85 1.80 23.67 -34.64
CA SER A 85 2.46 24.85 -34.04
C SER A 85 2.10 25.06 -32.57
N SER A 86 0.86 24.76 -32.17
CA SER A 86 0.41 24.88 -30.78
C SER A 86 1.11 23.87 -29.87
N TYR A 87 1.32 22.64 -30.35
CA TYR A 87 2.09 21.62 -29.62
C TYR A 87 3.57 22.03 -29.47
N ALA A 88 4.21 22.55 -30.52
CA ALA A 88 5.59 23.02 -30.44
C ALA A 88 5.79 24.18 -29.44
N SER A 89 4.80 25.06 -29.28
CA SER A 89 4.86 26.18 -28.32
C SER A 89 4.64 25.77 -26.87
N ALA A 90 3.93 24.67 -26.63
CA ALA A 90 3.65 24.16 -25.29
C ALA A 90 4.86 23.40 -24.69
N GLU A 91 5.78 22.88 -25.51
CA GLU A 91 6.93 22.12 -25.04
C GLU A 91 8.18 22.96 -24.71
N ALA A 92 8.14 24.29 -24.89
CA ALA A 92 9.26 25.16 -24.53
C ALA A 92 9.30 25.47 -23.02
N PHE A 93 10.06 24.66 -22.28
CA PHE A 93 10.42 24.71 -20.84
C PHE A 93 10.83 26.07 -20.20
N GLY A 94 10.66 27.22 -20.87
CA GLY A 94 11.25 28.51 -20.45
C GLY A 94 10.28 29.64 -20.09
N VAL A 95 8.98 29.54 -20.40
CA VAL A 95 8.06 30.67 -20.17
C VAL A 95 7.68 30.81 -18.69
N GLU A 96 7.46 29.71 -17.99
CA GLU A 96 7.06 29.73 -16.56
C GLU A 96 8.18 30.26 -15.64
N GLN A 97 9.44 29.90 -15.91
CA GLN A 97 10.59 30.35 -15.11
C GLN A 97 10.90 31.84 -15.29
N LEU A 98 10.68 32.38 -16.50
CA LEU A 98 10.88 33.81 -16.79
C LEU A 98 9.81 34.66 -16.08
N VAL A 99 8.55 34.21 -16.10
CA VAL A 99 7.42 34.88 -15.43
C VAL A 99 7.59 34.86 -13.91
N LEU A 100 8.02 33.73 -13.33
CA LEU A 100 8.34 33.63 -11.90
C LEU A 100 9.49 34.56 -11.50
N GLY A 101 10.52 34.69 -12.34
CA GLY A 101 11.63 35.62 -12.11
C GLY A 101 11.17 37.07 -11.99
N VAL A 102 10.26 37.52 -12.86
CA VAL A 102 9.70 38.89 -12.83
C VAL A 102 8.80 39.10 -11.61
N ILE A 103 7.96 38.11 -11.26
CA ILE A 103 7.06 38.19 -10.10
C ILE A 103 7.85 38.21 -8.78
N ASN A 104 8.96 37.47 -8.70
CA ASN A 104 9.77 37.36 -7.50
C ASN A 104 10.79 38.50 -7.33
N ALA A 105 11.17 39.20 -8.39
CA ALA A 105 12.21 40.23 -8.36
C ALA A 105 11.98 41.32 -7.28
N PRO A 106 10.74 41.87 -7.10
CA PRO A 106 10.50 42.87 -6.07
C PRO A 106 10.74 42.34 -4.64
N THR A 107 10.28 41.13 -4.34
CA THR A 107 10.39 40.56 -2.98
C THR A 107 11.78 39.99 -2.70
N GLN A 108 12.47 39.48 -3.72
CA GLN A 108 13.87 39.08 -3.60
C GLN A 108 14.75 40.29 -3.32
N LEU A 109 14.47 41.45 -3.93
CA LEU A 109 15.21 42.68 -3.67
C LEU A 109 14.91 43.27 -2.28
N LEU A 110 13.65 43.24 -1.85
CA LEU A 110 13.21 43.90 -0.62
C LEU A 110 13.41 43.05 0.65
N TRP A 111 13.28 41.73 0.51
CA TRP A 111 13.26 40.78 1.63
C TRP A 111 14.20 39.59 1.46
N GLY A 112 15.00 39.55 0.39
CA GLY A 112 15.92 38.43 0.13
C GLY A 112 15.23 37.09 -0.09
N ARG A 113 13.92 37.10 -0.34
CA ARG A 113 13.07 35.90 -0.41
C ARG A 113 12.06 36.03 -1.55
N SER A 114 11.90 34.97 -2.31
CA SER A 114 10.89 34.89 -3.38
C SER A 114 9.49 35.09 -2.82
N LEU A 115 8.57 35.65 -3.60
CA LEU A 115 7.16 35.73 -3.26
C LEU A 115 6.49 34.37 -3.47
N ILE A 116 6.83 33.72 -4.59
CA ILE A 116 6.29 32.44 -5.05
C ILE A 116 7.46 31.52 -5.43
N GLY A 117 7.50 30.31 -4.89
CA GLY A 117 8.46 29.28 -5.25
C GLY A 117 8.99 28.52 -4.04
N ASP A 118 9.47 27.30 -4.26
CA ASP A 118 9.92 26.45 -3.15
C ASP A 118 11.30 26.86 -2.61
N GLY A 119 11.55 26.51 -1.36
CA GLY A 119 12.81 26.75 -0.68
C GLY A 119 13.92 25.86 -1.23
N THR A 120 15.14 26.40 -1.26
CA THR A 120 16.30 25.65 -1.74
C THR A 120 16.64 24.51 -0.79
N ASN A 121 16.74 23.28 -1.28
CA ASN A 121 17.18 22.16 -0.43
C ASN A 121 18.61 22.39 0.07
N GLY A 122 18.87 21.98 1.32
CA GLY A 122 20.22 21.94 1.87
C GLY A 122 21.08 20.91 1.14
N THR A 123 22.36 21.22 0.98
CA THR A 123 23.29 20.34 0.27
C THR A 123 23.46 19.02 1.03
N PRO A 124 23.27 17.85 0.40
CA PRO A 124 23.50 16.56 1.06
C PRO A 124 24.94 16.42 1.59
N GLY A 125 25.10 15.78 2.75
CA GLY A 125 26.41 15.55 3.37
C GLY A 125 27.04 16.79 4.02
N THR A 126 26.26 17.85 4.25
CA THR A 126 26.75 19.09 4.89
C THR A 126 26.01 19.44 6.18
N GLY A 127 24.87 18.81 6.45
CA GLY A 127 23.94 19.21 7.51
C GLY A 127 23.29 20.57 7.26
N GLN A 128 23.40 21.13 6.05
CA GLN A 128 22.84 22.44 5.73
C GLN A 128 21.32 22.43 5.86
N ALA A 129 20.76 23.45 6.51
CA ALA A 129 19.32 23.62 6.59
C ALA A 129 18.70 23.90 5.22
N GLY A 130 17.47 23.44 5.01
CA GLY A 130 16.66 23.83 3.87
C GLY A 130 16.29 25.31 3.95
N GLY A 131 16.35 25.99 2.81
CA GLY A 131 15.92 27.37 2.66
C GLY A 131 14.41 27.49 2.82
N PRO A 132 13.91 28.64 3.26
CA PRO A 132 12.48 28.86 3.39
C PRO A 132 11.79 28.96 2.02
N GLY A 133 10.52 28.53 1.92
CA GLY A 133 9.69 28.67 0.70
C GLY A 133 9.40 30.13 0.34
N GLY A 134 8.62 30.42 -0.69
CA GLY A 134 8.23 31.80 -1.03
C GLY A 134 7.43 32.45 0.10
N LEU A 135 7.38 33.79 0.19
CA LEU A 135 6.66 34.47 1.27
C LEU A 135 5.15 34.19 1.24
N LEU A 136 4.55 34.20 0.05
CA LEU A 136 3.14 33.94 -0.14
C LEU A 136 2.90 32.45 -0.41
N TRP A 137 3.57 31.90 -1.43
CA TRP A 137 3.37 30.51 -1.84
C TRP A 137 4.71 29.80 -2.01
N GLY A 138 4.85 28.64 -1.38
CA GLY A 138 6.02 27.80 -1.57
C GLY A 138 6.29 26.89 -0.38
N ASN A 139 6.70 25.67 -0.68
CA ASN A 139 7.14 24.70 0.30
C ASN A 139 8.52 25.08 0.82
N GLY A 140 8.83 24.72 2.06
CA GLY A 140 10.19 24.81 2.57
C GLY A 140 11.10 23.77 1.92
N GLY A 141 12.38 24.13 1.74
CA GLY A 141 13.37 23.21 1.21
C GLY A 141 13.70 22.09 2.20
N ASN A 142 14.07 20.91 1.72
CA ASN A 142 14.51 19.82 2.58
C ASN A 142 15.89 20.13 3.18
N GLY A 143 16.14 19.70 4.41
CA GLY A 143 17.46 19.77 5.03
C GLY A 143 18.43 18.76 4.40
N GLY A 144 19.69 19.16 4.25
CA GLY A 144 20.76 18.29 3.77
C GLY A 144 21.11 17.22 4.82
N SER A 145 21.51 16.02 4.39
CA SER A 145 22.03 15.01 5.31
C SER A 145 23.30 15.49 6.01
N GLY A 146 23.57 14.98 7.22
CA GLY A 146 24.70 15.38 8.04
C GLY A 146 26.05 15.16 7.36
N ALA A 147 26.99 16.07 7.61
CA ALA A 147 28.41 15.87 7.31
C ALA A 147 28.96 14.69 8.13
N PRO A 148 30.15 14.14 7.82
CA PRO A 148 30.80 13.19 8.73
C PRO A 148 30.80 13.75 10.16
N ASP A 149 30.24 12.98 11.09
CA ASP A 149 30.01 13.35 12.51
C ASP A 149 29.03 14.53 12.77
N GLY A 150 28.29 14.97 11.75
CA GLY A 150 27.30 16.04 11.83
C GLY A 150 25.85 15.56 11.88
N VAL A 151 24.99 16.36 12.54
CA VAL A 151 23.54 16.15 12.54
C VAL A 151 22.92 16.48 11.17
N GLY A 152 21.74 15.93 10.90
CA GLY A 152 20.96 16.28 9.72
C GLY A 152 20.47 17.73 9.76
N GLY A 153 20.42 18.38 8.60
CA GLY A 153 19.95 19.76 8.48
C GLY A 153 18.46 19.89 8.76
N ARG A 154 18.04 21.01 9.38
CA ARG A 154 16.62 21.32 9.57
C ARG A 154 15.94 21.58 8.21
N GLY A 155 14.72 21.09 8.01
CA GLY A 155 13.89 21.47 6.87
C GLY A 155 13.45 22.94 6.95
N GLY A 156 13.37 23.60 5.80
CA GLY A 156 12.98 25.00 5.69
C GLY A 156 11.51 25.21 6.02
N ASP A 157 11.19 26.39 6.53
CA ASP A 157 9.80 26.76 6.80
C ASP A 157 9.09 27.16 5.50
N ALA A 158 7.78 26.89 5.42
CA ALA A 158 6.98 27.24 4.26
C ALA A 158 6.72 28.75 4.14
N GLY A 159 6.11 29.14 3.02
CA GLY A 159 5.38 30.40 2.88
C GLY A 159 4.07 30.43 3.64
N LEU A 160 3.32 31.52 3.45
CA LEU A 160 1.96 31.64 4.00
C LEU A 160 1.07 30.45 3.60
N PHE A 161 1.22 30.02 2.35
CA PHE A 161 0.71 28.76 1.79
C PHE A 161 1.87 27.85 1.40
N GLY A 162 1.93 26.66 1.99
CA GLY A 162 2.91 25.65 1.61
C GLY A 162 3.24 24.71 2.76
N ASN A 163 3.89 23.60 2.43
CA ASN A 163 4.31 22.61 3.41
C ASN A 163 5.73 22.89 3.89
N GLY A 164 6.02 22.62 5.16
CA GLY A 164 7.37 22.66 5.69
C GLY A 164 8.26 21.59 5.03
N GLY A 165 9.54 21.91 4.86
CA GLY A 165 10.51 20.97 4.27
C GLY A 165 10.85 19.83 5.22
N ALA A 166 11.27 18.68 4.67
CA ALA A 166 11.70 17.55 5.50
C ALA A 166 13.07 17.82 6.15
N GLY A 167 13.29 17.30 7.35
CA GLY A 167 14.61 17.28 7.98
C GLY A 167 15.56 16.30 7.30
N GLY A 168 16.85 16.65 7.23
CA GLY A 168 17.90 15.80 6.67
C GLY A 168 18.25 14.63 7.61
N ALA A 169 18.77 13.53 7.06
CA ALA A 169 19.24 12.41 7.87
C ALA A 169 20.53 12.74 8.63
N GLY A 170 20.73 12.21 9.83
CA GLY A 170 21.98 12.31 10.58
C GLY A 170 23.09 11.43 9.99
N ALA A 171 24.34 11.85 10.17
CA ALA A 171 25.50 10.98 9.92
C ALA A 171 25.57 9.84 10.95
N PRO A 172 26.45 8.82 10.79
CA PRO A 172 26.50 7.69 11.71
C PRO A 172 26.52 8.09 13.19
N GLY A 173 25.56 7.58 13.97
CA GLY A 173 25.33 7.89 15.39
C GLY A 173 24.79 9.29 15.69
N GLN A 174 24.59 10.15 14.68
CA GLN A 174 24.13 11.53 14.84
C GLN A 174 22.63 11.67 14.60
N ALA A 175 22.03 12.70 15.22
CA ALA A 175 20.60 12.95 15.12
C ALA A 175 20.17 13.41 13.72
N GLY A 176 18.94 13.04 13.34
CA GLY A 176 18.25 13.60 12.19
C GLY A 176 17.81 15.05 12.41
N GLY A 177 17.68 15.79 11.33
CA GLY A 177 17.24 17.18 11.34
C GLY A 177 15.74 17.32 11.60
N TRP A 178 15.33 18.46 12.15
CA TRP A 178 13.92 18.74 12.39
C TRP A 178 13.19 19.06 11.09
N GLY A 179 11.91 18.71 10.99
CA GLY A 179 11.05 19.18 9.90
C GLY A 179 10.76 20.68 10.00
N GLY A 180 10.61 21.34 8.86
CA GLY A 180 10.23 22.73 8.77
C GLY A 180 8.76 22.95 9.11
N HIS A 181 8.39 24.16 9.51
CA HIS A 181 7.01 24.49 9.87
C HIS A 181 6.23 24.98 8.65
N ALA A 182 4.93 24.71 8.63
CA ALA A 182 4.00 25.47 7.82
C ALA A 182 3.58 26.76 8.55
N GLN A 183 3.15 27.78 7.81
CA GLN A 183 2.80 29.09 8.38
C GLN A 183 1.29 29.21 8.62
N LEU A 184 0.53 29.75 7.67
CA LEU A 184 -0.92 29.93 7.84
C LEU A 184 -1.69 28.72 7.32
N PHE A 185 -1.27 28.19 6.17
CA PHE A 185 -1.85 27.00 5.53
C PHE A 185 -0.76 26.03 5.08
N GLY A 186 -0.99 24.74 5.33
CA GLY A 186 -0.14 23.65 4.85
C GLY A 186 0.41 22.80 5.98
N ASN A 187 1.05 21.69 5.66
CA ASN A 187 1.49 20.69 6.62
C ASN A 187 2.92 20.95 7.10
N GLY A 188 3.20 20.58 8.34
CA GLY A 188 4.57 20.56 8.84
C GLY A 188 5.41 19.50 8.14
N GLY A 189 6.70 19.79 7.98
CA GLY A 189 7.65 18.87 7.40
C GLY A 189 7.96 17.68 8.31
N ARG A 190 8.30 16.54 7.73
CA ARG A 190 8.72 15.35 8.49
C ARG A 190 10.11 15.56 9.09
N GLY A 191 10.36 15.02 10.28
CA GLY A 191 11.70 14.93 10.85
C GLY A 191 12.61 13.94 10.10
N GLY A 192 13.90 14.23 10.06
CA GLY A 192 14.93 13.39 9.44
C GLY A 192 15.26 12.16 10.28
N ALA A 193 15.72 11.09 9.63
CA ALA A 193 16.14 9.88 10.34
C ALA A 193 17.46 10.09 11.11
N GLY A 194 17.61 9.45 12.27
CA GLY A 194 18.90 9.35 12.96
C GLY A 194 19.86 8.41 12.22
N GLY A 195 21.15 8.69 12.29
CA GLY A 195 22.15 7.85 11.62
C GLY A 195 22.48 6.57 12.38
N ALA A 196 22.86 5.52 11.65
CA ALA A 196 23.23 4.23 12.24
C ALA A 196 24.49 4.34 13.12
N GLY A 197 24.54 3.60 14.23
CA GLY A 197 25.73 3.54 15.09
C GLY A 197 26.93 2.92 14.39
N LEU A 198 28.13 3.40 14.71
CA LEU A 198 29.37 2.86 14.15
C LEU A 198 29.65 1.43 14.65
N PRO A 199 30.19 0.53 13.82
CA PRO A 199 30.63 -0.79 14.29
C PRO A 199 31.75 -0.68 15.33
N GLY A 200 31.75 -1.61 16.28
CA GLY A 200 32.82 -1.78 17.24
C GLY A 200 34.08 -2.35 16.60
N ALA A 201 35.26 -1.92 17.07
CA ALA A 201 36.54 -2.42 16.58
C ALA A 201 36.74 -3.90 16.97
N ALA A 202 37.34 -4.70 16.09
CA ALA A 202 37.73 -6.06 16.45
C ALA A 202 38.83 -6.07 17.53
N GLY A 203 38.76 -7.03 18.44
CA GLY A 203 39.74 -7.23 19.49
C GLY A 203 41.10 -7.68 18.95
N ALA A 204 42.17 -7.21 19.57
CA ALA A 204 43.51 -7.78 19.38
C ALA A 204 43.55 -9.24 19.89
N PRO A 205 44.55 -10.07 19.52
CA PRO A 205 44.56 -11.48 19.91
C PRO A 205 44.37 -11.71 21.41
N GLY A 206 43.35 -12.48 21.79
CA GLY A 206 42.94 -12.75 23.18
C GLY A 206 42.15 -11.63 23.88
N GLU A 207 42.03 -10.45 23.27
CA GLU A 207 41.33 -9.30 23.83
C GLU A 207 39.86 -9.22 23.34
N PRO A 208 38.95 -8.64 24.14
CA PRO A 208 37.58 -8.41 23.73
C PRO A 208 37.45 -7.44 22.54
N GLY A 209 36.35 -7.56 21.79
CA GLY A 209 35.97 -6.54 20.81
C GLY A 209 35.54 -5.21 21.47
N GLY A 210 35.51 -4.13 20.69
CA GLY A 210 34.97 -2.84 21.09
C GLY A 210 33.44 -2.76 20.95
N PHE A 211 32.78 -1.96 21.77
CA PHE A 211 31.31 -1.81 21.74
C PHE A 211 30.80 -1.23 20.42
N GLY A 212 29.60 -1.64 20.02
CA GLY A 212 28.86 -0.98 18.96
C GLY A 212 28.44 0.44 19.35
N GLY A 213 28.55 1.38 18.42
CA GLY A 213 28.16 2.78 18.61
C GLY A 213 26.64 2.96 18.74
N LEU A 214 26.21 4.03 19.39
CA LEU A 214 24.79 4.35 19.56
C LEU A 214 24.17 4.77 18.22
N GLY A 215 22.91 4.40 18.00
CA GLY A 215 22.08 4.95 16.93
C GLY A 215 21.67 6.39 17.23
N GLY A 216 21.65 7.23 16.20
CA GLY A 216 21.25 8.63 16.30
C GLY A 216 19.76 8.81 16.54
N MET A 217 19.34 9.88 17.21
CA MET A 217 17.92 10.17 17.41
C MET A 217 17.24 10.64 16.10
N GLY A 218 15.98 10.29 15.90
CA GLY A 218 15.15 10.88 14.85
C GLY A 218 14.86 12.35 15.13
N GLY A 219 14.81 13.18 14.09
CA GLY A 219 14.47 14.60 14.21
C GLY A 219 12.98 14.81 14.47
N GLY A 220 12.60 15.90 15.14
CA GLY A 220 11.19 16.21 15.37
C GLY A 220 10.46 16.64 14.09
N GLY A 221 9.16 16.37 13.99
CA GLY A 221 8.30 16.89 12.93
C GLY A 221 8.01 18.38 13.11
N GLY A 222 7.76 19.09 12.02
CA GLY A 222 7.41 20.51 12.03
C GLY A 222 5.93 20.75 12.34
N ALA A 223 5.58 21.92 12.88
CA ALA A 223 4.18 22.28 13.10
C ALA A 223 3.41 22.49 11.78
N GLY A 224 2.14 22.11 11.78
CA GLY A 224 1.19 22.44 10.72
C GLY A 224 0.75 23.90 10.75
N GLY A 225 0.15 24.36 9.66
CA GLY A 225 -0.28 25.74 9.47
C GLY A 225 -1.32 26.17 10.50
N LEU A 226 -1.20 27.41 10.97
CA LEU A 226 -1.99 28.00 12.04
C LEU A 226 -3.50 27.87 11.83
N LEU A 227 -3.98 28.11 10.60
CA LEU A 227 -5.39 28.05 10.27
C LEU A 227 -5.80 26.69 9.69
N TRP A 228 -4.89 26.02 8.97
CA TRP A 228 -5.11 24.66 8.51
C TRP A 228 -3.78 23.96 8.18
N GLY A 229 -3.62 22.72 8.64
CA GLY A 229 -2.41 21.95 8.39
C GLY A 229 -2.14 20.86 9.41
N TYR A 230 -1.70 19.70 8.92
CA TYR A 230 -1.27 18.58 9.76
C TYR A 230 0.12 18.86 10.35
N GLY A 231 0.34 18.42 11.58
CA GLY A 231 1.70 18.35 12.14
C GLY A 231 2.54 17.33 11.37
N GLY A 232 3.81 17.64 11.13
CA GLY A 232 4.75 16.73 10.49
C GLY A 232 5.07 15.53 11.38
N ALA A 233 5.32 14.36 10.79
CA ALA A 233 5.71 13.18 11.55
C ALA A 233 7.15 13.30 12.07
N GLY A 234 7.43 12.67 13.21
CA GLY A 234 8.79 12.51 13.73
C GLY A 234 9.66 11.61 12.85
N GLY A 235 10.97 11.82 12.90
CA GLY A 235 11.98 11.01 12.25
C GLY A 235 12.20 9.69 12.97
N VAL A 236 12.60 8.65 12.23
CA VAL A 236 12.95 7.34 12.82
C VAL A 236 14.32 7.41 13.48
N GLY A 237 14.50 6.77 14.64
CA GLY A 237 15.80 6.61 15.28
C GLY A 237 16.73 5.68 14.48
N GLY A 238 18.02 5.97 14.48
CA GLY A 238 19.03 5.17 13.79
C GLY A 238 19.26 3.83 14.51
N PRO A 239 19.58 2.75 13.78
CA PRO A 239 19.92 1.47 14.41
C PRO A 239 21.23 1.58 15.20
N GLY A 240 21.37 0.78 16.25
CA GLY A 240 22.62 0.63 17.00
C GLY A 240 23.71 -0.07 16.18
N GLY A 241 24.97 0.26 16.44
CA GLY A 241 26.12 -0.32 15.76
C GLY A 241 26.37 -1.77 16.18
N VAL A 242 26.96 -2.58 15.31
CA VAL A 242 27.33 -3.96 15.63
C VAL A 242 28.50 -3.97 16.61
N GLY A 243 28.49 -4.86 17.60
CA GLY A 243 29.60 -5.06 18.53
C GLY A 243 30.82 -5.64 17.81
N GLY A 244 32.01 -5.26 18.26
CA GLY A 244 33.26 -5.76 17.70
C GLY A 244 33.47 -7.24 18.02
N THR A 245 34.04 -7.98 17.08
CA THR A 245 34.41 -9.38 17.29
C THR A 245 35.57 -9.50 18.28
N GLY A 246 35.55 -10.50 19.14
CA GLY A 246 36.68 -10.81 20.02
C GLY A 246 37.90 -11.29 19.23
N GLY A 247 39.11 -10.96 19.70
CA GLY A 247 40.33 -11.35 19.00
C GLY A 247 40.65 -12.83 19.13
N ALA A 248 41.32 -13.40 18.13
CA ALA A 248 41.70 -14.81 18.14
C ALA A 248 42.65 -15.15 19.30
N GLY A 249 42.52 -16.35 19.89
CA GLY A 249 43.39 -16.81 20.96
C GLY A 249 44.84 -16.97 20.50
N VAL A 250 45.81 -16.58 21.35
CA VAL A 250 47.24 -16.68 21.01
C VAL A 250 47.70 -18.13 20.93
N THR A 251 48.47 -18.51 19.91
CA THR A 251 49.08 -19.84 19.86
C THR A 251 50.21 -19.92 20.87
N GLY A 252 50.19 -20.93 21.76
CA GLY A 252 51.31 -21.17 22.66
C GLY A 252 52.60 -21.52 21.90
N ALA A 253 53.76 -21.29 22.52
CA ALA A 253 55.04 -21.57 21.88
C ALA A 253 55.13 -23.05 21.45
N PRO A 254 55.60 -23.35 20.22
CA PRO A 254 55.71 -24.73 19.74
C PRO A 254 56.63 -25.53 20.65
N GLY A 255 56.17 -26.70 21.10
CA GLY A 255 56.96 -27.62 21.91
C GLY A 255 58.12 -28.20 21.11
N VAL A 256 59.28 -28.37 21.74
CA VAL A 256 60.37 -29.19 21.19
C VAL A 256 60.08 -30.68 21.42
N SER A 257 60.52 -31.53 20.50
CA SER A 257 60.23 -32.98 20.47
C SER A 257 60.31 -33.63 21.86
N GLY A 258 59.17 -34.14 22.34
CA GLY A 258 59.06 -34.83 23.63
C GLY A 258 58.57 -33.98 24.80
N VAL A 259 58.29 -32.68 24.60
CA VAL A 259 57.71 -31.78 25.61
C VAL A 259 56.41 -31.17 25.05
N ASN A 260 55.31 -31.23 25.81
CA ASN A 260 54.05 -30.60 25.40
C ASN A 260 54.28 -29.09 25.21
N GLY A 261 53.84 -28.54 24.06
CA GLY A 261 53.87 -27.10 23.80
C GLY A 261 53.04 -26.29 24.81
N GLY A 262 53.30 -24.98 24.89
CA GLY A 262 52.52 -24.10 25.77
C GLY A 262 51.04 -24.13 25.42
N MET A 263 50.16 -24.11 26.41
CA MET A 263 48.71 -23.98 26.17
C MET A 263 48.46 -22.64 25.46
N GLY A 264 47.71 -22.65 24.36
CA GLY A 264 47.29 -21.41 23.70
C GLY A 264 46.32 -20.61 24.56
N GLY A 265 46.18 -19.32 24.24
CA GLY A 265 45.21 -18.43 24.86
C GLY A 265 43.78 -18.70 24.37
N THR A 266 42.80 -18.38 25.21
CA THR A 266 41.38 -18.39 24.84
C THR A 266 41.07 -17.29 23.82
N GLY A 267 40.03 -17.50 23.01
CA GLY A 267 39.52 -16.41 22.16
C GLY A 267 38.94 -15.29 23.01
N GLY A 268 39.14 -14.04 22.58
CA GLY A 268 38.54 -12.87 23.20
C GLY A 268 37.01 -12.88 23.05
N THR A 269 36.29 -12.27 23.97
CA THR A 269 34.81 -12.19 23.89
C THR A 269 34.37 -11.14 22.87
N GLY A 270 33.28 -11.42 22.16
CA GLY A 270 32.60 -10.41 21.36
C GLY A 270 31.98 -9.32 22.23
N ALA A 271 31.95 -8.09 21.72
CA ALA A 271 31.43 -6.94 22.46
C ALA A 271 29.91 -6.79 22.30
N PRO A 272 29.22 -6.14 23.25
CA PRO A 272 27.81 -5.80 23.05
C PRO A 272 27.56 -4.87 21.84
N GLY A 273 26.42 -5.08 21.19
CA GLY A 273 25.88 -4.17 20.19
C GLY A 273 25.41 -2.84 20.79
N GLY A 274 25.40 -1.78 19.98
CA GLY A 274 25.02 -0.44 20.39
C GLY A 274 23.50 -0.30 20.59
N MET A 275 23.08 0.67 21.39
CA MET A 275 21.65 0.95 21.56
C MET A 275 21.07 1.65 20.32
N GLY A 276 19.84 1.29 19.94
CA GLY A 276 19.09 2.01 18.90
C GLY A 276 18.72 3.44 19.33
N GLY A 277 18.69 4.37 18.39
CA GLY A 277 18.35 5.76 18.66
C GLY A 277 16.85 5.96 18.89
N ASN A 278 16.47 6.97 19.66
CA ASN A 278 15.06 7.26 19.89
C ASN A 278 14.39 7.88 18.66
N GLY A 279 13.11 7.63 18.44
CA GLY A 279 12.31 8.32 17.44
C GLY A 279 12.07 9.79 17.78
N GLY A 280 11.93 10.63 16.77
CA GLY A 280 11.65 12.06 16.94
C GLY A 280 10.21 12.35 17.33
N GLY A 281 9.98 13.42 18.08
CA GLY A 281 8.62 13.86 18.42
C GLY A 281 7.83 14.35 17.19
N ALA A 282 6.51 14.24 17.25
CA ALA A 282 5.62 14.78 16.24
C ALA A 282 5.54 16.33 16.24
N GLY A 283 5.15 16.87 15.09
CA GLY A 283 4.74 18.25 14.94
C GLY A 283 3.34 18.52 15.49
N MET A 284 3.14 19.74 15.99
CA MET A 284 1.84 20.22 16.48
C MET A 284 0.87 20.51 15.32
N PRO A 285 -0.45 20.35 15.54
CA PRO A 285 -1.47 20.76 14.58
C PRO A 285 -1.67 22.29 14.58
N GLY A 286 -2.37 22.80 13.55
CA GLY A 286 -2.85 24.19 13.50
C GLY A 286 -3.76 24.59 14.68
N GLN A 287 -3.74 25.87 15.08
CA GLN A 287 -4.49 26.40 16.23
C GLN A 287 -5.73 27.22 15.78
N THR A 288 -6.87 26.56 15.60
CA THR A 288 -8.07 27.17 15.00
C THR A 288 -9.14 27.64 15.99
N ARG A 289 -8.81 28.56 16.92
CA ARG A 289 -9.87 29.19 17.76
C ARG A 289 -9.97 30.72 17.74
N ALA A 290 -9.08 31.47 17.09
CA ALA A 290 -9.15 32.94 17.14
C ALA A 290 -10.10 33.61 16.12
N TRP A 291 -10.57 32.90 15.09
CA TRP A 291 -11.37 33.48 13.97
C TRP A 291 -12.83 33.00 13.89
N TRP A 292 -13.22 32.05 14.74
CA TRP A 292 -14.51 31.34 14.69
C TRP A 292 -15.74 32.23 14.91
N THR A 293 -15.59 33.38 15.57
CA THR A 293 -16.72 34.28 15.86
C THR A 293 -17.17 35.15 14.68
N LEU A 294 -16.50 35.11 13.51
CA LEU A 294 -16.77 36.05 12.41
C LEU A 294 -17.48 35.45 11.17
N PHE A 295 -17.39 34.13 10.89
CA PHE A 295 -17.91 33.56 9.62
C PHE A 295 -18.74 32.25 9.69
N GLY A 296 -18.93 31.64 10.87
CA GLY A 296 -20.03 30.68 11.12
C GLY A 296 -20.09 29.38 10.30
N GLY A 297 -18.98 28.63 10.15
CA GLY A 297 -19.00 27.28 9.55
C GLY A 297 -17.97 26.31 10.12
N ASP A 298 -18.32 25.03 10.21
CA ASP A 298 -17.50 23.91 10.70
C ASP A 298 -16.36 23.59 9.72
N VAL A 299 -15.11 23.90 10.09
CA VAL A 299 -13.91 23.53 9.32
C VAL A 299 -13.01 22.65 10.18
N ALA A 300 -12.69 21.46 9.68
CA ALA A 300 -11.80 20.52 10.34
C ALA A 300 -10.39 21.11 10.53
N SER A 301 -9.95 21.25 11.78
CA SER A 301 -8.56 21.57 12.12
C SER A 301 -7.63 20.43 11.67
N GLY A 302 -6.41 20.73 11.23
CA GLY A 302 -5.43 19.70 10.88
C GLY A 302 -5.08 18.83 12.10
N ALA A 303 -4.89 17.52 11.90
CA ALA A 303 -4.52 16.59 12.97
C ALA A 303 -3.03 16.73 13.35
N ALA A 304 -2.67 16.32 14.57
CA ALA A 304 -1.29 16.36 15.01
C ALA A 304 -0.45 15.27 14.32
N GLY A 305 0.87 15.48 14.20
CA GLY A 305 1.76 14.51 13.57
C GLY A 305 1.92 13.22 14.38
N ALA A 306 2.36 12.13 13.73
CA ALA A 306 2.76 10.91 14.42
C ALA A 306 4.19 11.01 14.96
N GLY A 307 4.46 10.40 16.12
CA GLY A 307 5.81 10.24 16.65
C GLY A 307 6.65 9.30 15.79
N GLY A 308 7.95 9.55 15.73
CA GLY A 308 8.91 8.75 15.00
C GLY A 308 9.17 7.41 15.66
N GLN A 309 9.54 6.39 14.90
CA GLN A 309 9.82 5.05 15.44
C GLN A 309 11.21 5.02 16.11
N GLY A 310 11.38 4.21 17.15
CA GLY A 310 12.69 3.93 17.73
C GLY A 310 13.54 3.06 16.80
N GLY A 311 14.86 3.25 16.84
CA GLY A 311 15.82 2.47 16.08
C GLY A 311 16.07 1.09 16.70
N GLU A 312 16.41 0.11 15.88
CA GLU A 312 16.76 -1.24 16.36
C GLU A 312 18.06 -1.23 17.16
N GLY A 313 18.19 -2.12 18.14
CA GLY A 313 19.44 -2.37 18.83
C GLY A 313 20.46 -3.06 17.92
N GLY A 314 21.74 -2.77 18.12
CA GLY A 314 22.83 -3.34 17.36
C GLY A 314 23.07 -4.81 17.69
N VAL A 315 23.56 -5.58 16.72
CA VAL A 315 23.91 -6.99 16.94
C VAL A 315 25.17 -7.11 17.81
N GLY A 316 25.22 -8.07 18.74
CA GLY A 316 26.43 -8.36 19.51
C GLY A 316 27.56 -8.89 18.62
N GLY A 317 28.81 -8.58 18.96
CA GLY A 317 29.96 -9.07 18.21
C GLY A 317 30.22 -10.55 18.47
N ASP A 318 30.84 -11.23 17.52
CA ASP A 318 31.14 -12.66 17.68
C ASP A 318 32.35 -12.90 18.59
N GLY A 319 32.39 -14.05 19.26
CA GLY A 319 33.54 -14.49 20.03
C GLY A 319 34.73 -14.89 19.17
N GLY A 320 35.94 -14.60 19.62
CA GLY A 320 37.16 -14.93 18.91
C GLY A 320 37.42 -16.44 18.86
N PRO A 321 37.97 -16.98 17.75
CA PRO A 321 38.33 -18.39 17.66
C PRO A 321 39.59 -18.69 18.49
N SER A 322 39.74 -19.93 19.01
CA SER A 322 40.97 -20.41 19.66
C SER A 322 41.47 -21.71 19.03
N ALA A 323 42.76 -21.74 18.68
CA ALA A 323 43.41 -22.92 18.09
C ALA A 323 43.76 -24.00 19.13
N VAL A 324 43.97 -23.60 20.39
CA VAL A 324 44.27 -24.48 21.52
C VAL A 324 43.61 -23.87 22.76
N GLY A 325 42.35 -24.24 23.03
CA GLY A 325 41.60 -23.69 24.18
C GLY A 325 40.12 -23.43 23.89
N GLN A 326 39.45 -22.73 24.81
CA GLN A 326 38.04 -22.33 24.65
C GLN A 326 37.91 -21.17 23.65
N GLY A 327 36.90 -21.25 22.78
CA GLY A 327 36.50 -20.11 21.96
C GLY A 327 35.86 -19.00 22.81
N GLY A 328 36.00 -17.74 22.38
CA GLY A 328 35.42 -16.60 23.09
C GLY A 328 33.89 -16.61 23.07
N HIS A 329 33.24 -16.05 24.09
CA HIS A 329 31.77 -15.90 24.08
C HIS A 329 31.32 -14.79 23.13
N GLY A 330 30.14 -14.94 22.54
CA GLY A 330 29.51 -13.89 21.76
C GLY A 330 29.02 -12.74 22.63
N GLY A 331 29.00 -11.53 22.07
CA GLY A 331 28.56 -10.31 22.73
C GLY A 331 27.04 -10.22 22.82
N LEU A 332 26.53 -9.47 23.79
CA LEU A 332 25.09 -9.24 23.93
C LEU A 332 24.54 -8.37 22.79
N GLY A 333 23.30 -8.58 22.38
CA GLY A 333 22.60 -7.63 21.52
C GLY A 333 22.35 -6.30 22.25
N GLY A 334 22.40 -5.19 21.52
CA GLY A 334 22.10 -3.86 22.02
C GLY A 334 20.59 -3.67 22.26
N PRO A 335 20.18 -2.82 23.21
CA PRO A 335 18.77 -2.51 23.40
C PRO A 335 18.21 -1.66 22.26
N GLY A 336 16.92 -1.80 21.96
CA GLY A 336 16.22 -0.94 20.99
C GLY A 336 16.01 0.49 21.52
N GLY A 337 15.84 1.45 20.62
CA GLY A 337 15.52 2.84 20.95
C GLY A 337 14.04 3.06 21.26
N GLU A 338 13.72 4.10 22.03
CA GLU A 338 12.34 4.46 22.34
C GLU A 338 11.62 5.08 21.14
N GLY A 339 10.30 4.95 21.08
CA GLY A 339 9.50 5.69 20.11
C GLY A 339 9.36 7.17 20.47
N GLY A 340 9.17 8.03 19.48
CA GLY A 340 8.96 9.46 19.66
C GLY A 340 7.54 9.79 20.12
N ALA A 341 7.39 10.88 20.87
CA ALA A 341 6.09 11.33 21.36
C ALA A 341 5.16 11.74 20.20
N GLY A 342 3.87 11.40 20.34
CA GLY A 342 2.82 11.84 19.41
C GLY A 342 2.47 13.32 19.62
N GLY A 343 1.84 13.95 18.63
CA GLY A 343 1.52 15.37 18.70
C GLY A 343 0.27 15.64 19.54
N TYR A 344 0.28 16.69 20.35
CA TYR A 344 -0.87 17.04 21.20
C TYR A 344 -2.09 17.48 20.38
N GLY A 345 -3.24 16.87 20.64
CA GLY A 345 -4.55 17.36 20.18
C GLY A 345 -5.08 18.45 21.11
N TRP A 346 -5.81 19.43 20.58
CA TRP A 346 -6.46 20.45 21.40
C TRP A 346 -7.82 19.95 21.89
N THR A 347 -8.05 20.02 23.20
CA THR A 347 -9.40 20.03 23.78
C THR A 347 -9.54 21.31 24.61
N THR A 348 -10.60 22.09 24.39
CA THR A 348 -10.94 23.19 25.30
C THR A 348 -12.39 23.08 25.74
N ALA A 349 -12.56 22.92 27.05
CA ALA A 349 -13.84 23.01 27.74
C ALA A 349 -14.23 24.48 27.92
N LEU A 350 -14.76 25.11 26.88
CA LEU A 350 -15.64 26.27 27.06
C LEU A 350 -16.56 26.37 25.85
N ASP A 351 -17.74 25.80 26.01
CA ASP A 351 -18.88 25.91 25.12
C ASP A 351 -19.86 26.92 25.74
N VAL A 352 -20.11 28.03 25.03
CA VAL A 352 -21.11 29.04 25.43
C VAL A 352 -22.40 28.87 24.61
N THR A 353 -22.53 27.79 23.83
CA THR A 353 -23.63 27.60 22.87
C THR A 353 -24.29 26.22 22.87
N GLY A 354 -23.89 25.27 23.72
CA GLY A 354 -24.57 23.97 23.88
C GLY A 354 -24.24 22.92 22.81
N GLY A 355 -23.13 23.07 22.08
CA GLY A 355 -22.63 22.10 21.09
C GLY A 355 -21.55 21.18 21.67
N ARG A 356 -21.54 19.89 21.29
CA ARG A 356 -20.53 18.91 21.71
C ARG A 356 -19.11 19.40 21.40
N PRO A 357 -18.11 19.12 22.26
CA PRO A 357 -16.72 19.53 22.04
C PRO A 357 -16.12 18.82 20.82
N ASP A 358 -15.57 19.59 19.89
CA ASP A 358 -14.76 19.08 18.77
C ASP A 358 -13.42 18.58 19.31
N ASN A 359 -13.27 17.25 19.41
CA ASN A 359 -12.01 16.63 19.80
C ASN A 359 -11.10 16.52 18.57
N VAL A 360 -10.06 17.35 18.49
CA VAL A 360 -8.99 17.16 17.51
C VAL A 360 -8.15 15.97 17.98
N ALA A 361 -8.15 14.87 17.22
CA ALA A 361 -7.38 13.67 17.55
C ALA A 361 -5.89 14.00 17.71
N GLY A 362 -5.32 13.66 18.87
CA GLY A 362 -3.87 13.70 19.08
C GLY A 362 -3.18 12.71 18.15
N GLY A 363 -1.96 13.02 17.76
CA GLY A 363 -1.15 12.16 16.91
C GLY A 363 -0.64 10.96 17.72
N GLN A 364 -0.57 9.79 17.09
CA GLN A 364 -0.07 8.58 17.77
C GLN A 364 1.42 8.71 18.09
N GLY A 365 1.84 8.20 19.25
CA GLY A 365 3.26 8.03 19.56
C GLY A 365 3.91 6.98 18.64
N GLY A 366 5.21 7.12 18.38
CA GLY A 366 5.96 6.09 17.67
C GLY A 366 6.16 4.85 18.53
N ILE A 367 6.29 3.69 17.90
CA ILE A 367 6.66 2.45 18.61
C ILE A 367 8.18 2.42 18.85
N GLY A 368 8.61 1.74 19.92
CA GLY A 368 10.03 1.51 20.20
C GLY A 368 10.64 0.50 19.23
N GLY A 369 11.96 0.59 19.03
CA GLY A 369 12.71 -0.35 18.20
C GLY A 369 12.95 -1.69 18.89
N ALA A 370 13.12 -2.74 18.10
CA ALA A 370 13.46 -4.08 18.60
C ALA A 370 14.89 -4.10 19.19
N GLY A 371 15.15 -4.99 20.15
CA GLY A 371 16.52 -5.25 20.61
C GLY A 371 17.32 -6.02 19.56
N GLY A 372 18.65 -5.82 19.55
CA GLY A 372 19.56 -6.48 18.62
C GLY A 372 19.77 -7.96 18.95
N GLN A 373 20.17 -8.76 17.98
CA GLN A 373 20.55 -10.16 18.21
C GLN A 373 21.86 -10.24 19.00
N GLY A 374 22.07 -11.31 19.77
CA GLY A 374 23.39 -11.58 20.36
C GLY A 374 24.37 -12.11 19.32
N GLY A 375 25.66 -11.92 19.55
CA GLY A 375 26.73 -12.42 18.68
C GLY A 375 27.00 -13.91 18.88
N ASP A 376 27.59 -14.55 17.89
CA ASP A 376 27.88 -15.97 17.95
C ASP A 376 29.09 -16.29 18.83
N GLY A 377 29.11 -17.48 19.42
CA GLY A 377 30.27 -17.96 20.17
C GLY A 377 31.43 -18.36 19.24
N GLY A 378 32.66 -18.07 19.66
CA GLY A 378 33.87 -18.46 18.94
C GLY A 378 34.11 -19.97 18.96
N VAL A 379 34.74 -20.48 17.90
CA VAL A 379 35.10 -21.91 17.78
C VAL A 379 36.39 -22.24 18.57
N GLY A 380 36.40 -23.36 19.29
CA GLY A 380 37.58 -23.88 20.01
C GLY A 380 38.08 -25.18 19.39
N PHE A 381 39.36 -25.25 19.00
CA PHE A 381 40.00 -26.46 18.45
C PHE A 381 40.87 -27.19 19.50
N THR A 382 41.03 -28.51 19.35
CA THR A 382 41.80 -29.36 20.28
C THR A 382 42.94 -30.10 19.57
N ALA A 383 44.13 -30.15 20.18
CA ALA A 383 45.29 -30.93 19.71
C ALA A 383 45.68 -32.14 20.59
N ASN A 384 44.85 -32.57 21.56
CA ASN A 384 45.17 -33.67 22.49
C ASN A 384 43.99 -34.66 22.67
N PRO A 385 44.17 -36.00 22.70
CA PRO A 385 43.07 -36.99 22.67
C PRO A 385 42.22 -37.13 23.95
N GLY A 386 42.34 -36.23 24.93
CA GLY A 386 41.79 -36.44 26.29
C GLY A 386 40.98 -35.31 26.91
N GLY A 387 40.73 -34.19 26.22
CA GLY A 387 39.92 -33.10 26.76
C GLY A 387 39.20 -32.33 25.65
N SER A 388 37.92 -32.03 25.84
CA SER A 388 37.10 -31.30 24.88
C SER A 388 37.34 -29.79 24.97
N GLY A 389 37.89 -29.16 23.92
CA GLY A 389 37.70 -27.72 23.71
C GLY A 389 36.21 -27.46 23.45
N ALA A 390 35.62 -26.49 24.14
CA ALA A 390 34.24 -26.08 23.98
C ALA A 390 34.14 -24.79 23.15
N ALA A 391 33.11 -24.73 22.31
CA ALA A 391 32.74 -23.49 21.65
C ALA A 391 32.29 -22.45 22.70
N GLY A 392 32.52 -21.18 22.40
CA GLY A 392 31.91 -20.10 23.16
C GLY A 392 30.38 -20.20 23.10
N VAL A 393 29.69 -19.72 24.12
CA VAL A 393 28.24 -19.56 24.07
C VAL A 393 27.86 -18.33 23.23
N THR A 394 26.74 -18.42 22.52
CA THR A 394 26.12 -17.28 21.84
C THR A 394 25.68 -16.24 22.87
N GLY A 395 25.84 -14.96 22.53
CA GLY A 395 25.35 -13.87 23.36
C GLY A 395 23.82 -13.85 23.40
N ALA A 396 23.26 -13.37 24.51
CA ALA A 396 21.81 -13.16 24.58
C ALA A 396 21.39 -11.96 23.72
N ALA A 397 20.19 -12.04 23.14
CA ALA A 397 19.59 -10.92 22.43
C ALA A 397 19.35 -9.73 23.37
N GLY A 398 19.50 -8.51 22.83
CA GLY A 398 19.16 -7.28 23.50
C GLY A 398 17.66 -7.13 23.69
N THR A 399 17.28 -6.35 24.70
CA THR A 399 15.87 -6.09 25.03
C THR A 399 15.38 -4.83 24.32
N GLY A 400 14.22 -4.88 23.67
CA GLY A 400 13.50 -3.65 23.29
C GLY A 400 12.89 -2.98 24.53
N PRO A 401 12.61 -1.67 24.50
CA PRO A 401 11.89 -1.00 25.58
C PRO A 401 10.51 -1.66 25.80
N THR A 402 10.21 -2.03 27.05
CA THR A 402 8.90 -2.61 27.43
C THR A 402 7.88 -1.48 27.64
N GLY A 403 7.15 -1.12 26.59
CA GLY A 403 5.98 -0.23 26.66
C GLY A 403 6.22 1.23 26.23
N PRO A 404 5.13 1.98 25.97
CA PRO A 404 5.21 3.35 25.47
C PRO A 404 5.63 4.30 26.59
N LEU A 405 6.86 4.81 26.52
CA LEU A 405 7.27 6.02 27.24
C LEU A 405 7.33 7.18 26.25
N GLY A 406 6.18 7.85 26.10
CA GLY A 406 5.99 8.98 25.18
C GLY A 406 4.73 9.79 25.49
N GLY A 407 4.61 10.26 26.74
CA GLY A 407 3.92 11.50 27.14
C GLY A 407 2.42 11.70 26.84
N LEU A 408 1.62 11.62 27.90
CA LEU A 408 0.24 12.08 28.11
C LEU A 408 -0.26 13.22 27.18
N GLY A 409 -1.30 12.93 26.39
CA GLY A 409 -2.12 13.91 25.69
C GLY A 409 -3.55 13.42 25.47
N GLY A 410 -4.39 13.52 26.50
CA GLY A 410 -5.85 13.30 26.46
C GLY A 410 -6.33 12.07 27.22
N ALA A 411 -7.22 12.26 28.20
CA ALA A 411 -7.76 11.19 29.04
C ALA A 411 -8.59 10.18 28.22
N GLY A 412 -8.09 8.95 28.16
CA GLY A 412 -8.72 7.76 27.58
C GLY A 412 -7.77 6.58 27.75
N GLY A 413 -7.62 6.09 28.99
CA GLY A 413 -6.60 5.11 29.35
C GLY A 413 -6.88 3.69 28.84
N GLY A 414 -5.80 3.00 28.46
CA GLY A 414 -5.71 1.54 28.43
C GLY A 414 -5.05 0.98 27.16
N GLY A 415 -3.80 0.49 27.28
CA GLY A 415 -3.19 -0.40 26.28
C GLY A 415 -1.67 -0.24 26.12
N GLY A 416 -0.89 -0.73 27.09
CA GLY A 416 0.55 -0.93 26.91
C GLY A 416 0.83 -2.23 26.15
N ASN A 417 1.92 -2.28 25.39
CA ASN A 417 2.52 -3.53 24.91
C ASN A 417 3.93 -3.65 25.47
N GLY A 418 4.08 -4.64 26.35
CA GLY A 418 5.31 -5.01 27.05
C GLY A 418 5.08 -6.32 27.81
N ALA A 419 4.40 -7.25 27.15
CA ALA A 419 4.27 -8.65 27.53
C ALA A 419 4.04 -9.41 26.23
N ILE A 420 4.45 -10.67 26.19
CA ILE A 420 3.74 -11.67 25.38
C ILE A 420 2.29 -11.61 25.90
N GLY A 421 1.47 -10.80 25.23
CA GLY A 421 0.10 -10.49 25.62
C GLY A 421 -0.83 -11.33 24.76
N SER A 422 -1.26 -12.45 25.31
CA SER A 422 -2.33 -13.33 24.83
C SER A 422 -3.70 -12.63 24.84
N GLY A 423 -3.88 -11.56 24.05
CA GLY A 423 -5.07 -10.71 24.12
C GLY A 423 -6.13 -10.96 23.05
N GLY A 424 -5.87 -11.81 22.05
CA GLY A 424 -6.84 -12.06 20.98
C GLY A 424 -6.68 -13.46 20.40
N VAL A 425 -5.46 -13.82 19.98
CA VAL A 425 -5.20 -15.16 19.45
C VAL A 425 -5.27 -16.19 20.58
N THR A 426 -6.31 -17.01 20.58
CA THR A 426 -6.56 -18.06 21.57
C THR A 426 -6.06 -19.43 21.14
N ALA A 427 -5.88 -19.65 19.83
CA ALA A 427 -5.25 -20.84 19.30
C ALA A 427 -4.52 -20.56 17.98
N VAL A 428 -3.54 -21.40 17.65
CA VAL A 428 -2.86 -21.41 16.36
C VAL A 428 -2.92 -22.84 15.83
N ILE A 429 -3.48 -23.02 14.63
CA ILE A 429 -3.74 -24.32 14.02
C ILE A 429 -2.87 -24.46 12.77
N PRO A 430 -2.01 -25.49 12.66
CA PRO A 430 -1.28 -25.76 11.42
C PRO A 430 -2.24 -25.97 10.25
N ALA A 431 -2.01 -25.31 9.11
CA ALA A 431 -2.95 -25.27 7.99
C ALA A 431 -2.31 -25.58 6.61
N GLY A 432 -1.26 -26.39 6.62
CA GLY A 432 -0.50 -26.73 5.40
C GLY A 432 0.33 -25.55 4.88
N ASP A 433 0.94 -25.74 3.71
CA ASP A 433 1.82 -24.73 3.11
C ASP A 433 1.00 -23.60 2.47
N LEU A 434 1.34 -22.35 2.81
CA LEU A 434 0.75 -21.12 2.26
C LEU A 434 -0.79 -21.09 2.34
N PRO A 435 -1.39 -21.17 3.54
CA PRO A 435 -2.83 -20.99 3.69
C PRO A 435 -3.25 -19.59 3.22
N PHE A 436 -4.29 -19.53 2.40
CA PHE A 436 -4.68 -18.31 1.70
C PHE A 436 -6.07 -17.80 2.12
N GLN A 437 -7.15 -18.49 1.75
CA GLN A 437 -8.52 -18.09 2.11
C GLN A 437 -9.12 -19.05 3.14
N VAL A 438 -10.10 -18.55 3.90
CA VAL A 438 -10.85 -19.34 4.88
C VAL A 438 -12.34 -19.09 4.73
N ALA A 439 -13.15 -20.14 4.88
CA ALA A 439 -14.59 -20.05 4.99
C ALA A 439 -15.09 -20.90 6.17
N VAL A 440 -16.19 -20.47 6.77
CA VAL A 440 -16.82 -21.18 7.90
C VAL A 440 -18.23 -21.60 7.49
N SER A 441 -18.56 -22.86 7.73
CA SER A 441 -19.91 -23.39 7.54
C SER A 441 -20.88 -22.75 8.51
N ALA A 442 -21.99 -22.21 7.99
CA ALA A 442 -23.00 -21.57 8.82
C ALA A 442 -23.72 -22.54 9.77
N ASP A 443 -23.90 -23.79 9.33
CA ASP A 443 -24.66 -24.80 10.08
C ASP A 443 -23.80 -25.53 11.11
N THR A 444 -22.58 -25.91 10.71
CA THR A 444 -21.72 -26.78 11.52
C THR A 444 -20.57 -26.03 12.20
N GLY A 445 -20.26 -24.80 11.77
CA GLY A 445 -19.06 -24.08 12.20
C GLY A 445 -17.75 -24.65 11.64
N ALA A 446 -17.80 -25.74 10.85
CA ALA A 446 -16.61 -26.34 10.25
C ALA A 446 -15.85 -25.31 9.42
N VAL A 447 -14.53 -25.27 9.57
CA VAL A 447 -13.67 -24.27 8.94
C VAL A 447 -12.89 -24.93 7.80
N TYR A 448 -12.93 -24.31 6.62
CA TYR A 448 -12.27 -24.78 5.40
C TYR A 448 -11.23 -23.76 4.97
N VAL A 449 -9.99 -24.20 4.80
CA VAL A 449 -8.84 -23.34 4.48
C VAL A 449 -8.20 -23.82 3.19
N THR A 450 -8.00 -22.91 2.24
CA THR A 450 -7.31 -23.20 0.98
C THR A 450 -5.80 -22.98 1.11
N SER A 451 -5.03 -23.81 0.42
CA SER A 451 -3.57 -23.64 0.30
C SER A 451 -3.21 -23.15 -1.10
N ASN A 452 -2.56 -21.99 -1.18
CA ASN A 452 -1.96 -21.46 -2.41
C ASN A 452 -0.57 -22.11 -2.60
N SER A 453 -0.56 -23.41 -2.86
CA SER A 453 0.65 -24.20 -3.03
C SER A 453 0.56 -25.14 -4.24
N SER A 454 1.70 -25.66 -4.69
CA SER A 454 1.76 -26.57 -5.84
C SER A 454 1.05 -27.91 -5.60
N THR A 455 0.76 -28.27 -4.34
CA THR A 455 0.04 -29.49 -3.96
C THR A 455 -1.45 -29.26 -3.69
N GLY A 456 -1.87 -27.99 -3.55
CA GLY A 456 -3.24 -27.48 -3.41
C GLY A 456 -4.25 -28.43 -2.74
N ALA A 457 -4.38 -28.26 -1.43
CA ALA A 457 -5.35 -28.98 -0.62
C ALA A 457 -6.25 -28.03 0.17
N VAL A 458 -7.41 -28.54 0.58
CA VAL A 458 -8.31 -27.87 1.52
C VAL A 458 -8.12 -28.51 2.88
N THR A 459 -7.68 -27.73 3.86
CA THR A 459 -7.60 -28.16 5.26
C THR A 459 -8.96 -27.94 5.92
N VAL A 460 -9.51 -29.00 6.52
CA VAL A 460 -10.76 -28.95 7.29
C VAL A 460 -10.41 -28.94 8.77
N ILE A 461 -10.96 -27.96 9.50
CA ILE A 461 -10.71 -27.75 10.91
C ILE A 461 -12.02 -27.84 11.68
N ASP A 462 -12.01 -28.60 12.77
CA ASP A 462 -13.10 -28.64 13.74
C ASP A 462 -13.03 -27.42 14.68
N PRO A 463 -14.04 -26.54 14.69
CA PRO A 463 -14.03 -25.33 15.51
C PRO A 463 -14.11 -25.61 17.01
N ALA A 464 -14.63 -26.76 17.44
CA ALA A 464 -14.79 -27.09 18.85
C ALA A 464 -13.46 -27.49 19.49
N THR A 465 -12.61 -28.17 18.73
CA THR A 465 -11.31 -28.67 19.20
C THR A 465 -10.12 -27.88 18.68
N ASN A 466 -10.32 -27.01 17.67
CA ASN A 466 -9.26 -26.31 16.95
C ASN A 466 -8.22 -27.28 16.36
N THR A 467 -8.67 -28.42 15.84
CA THR A 467 -7.80 -29.43 15.23
C THR A 467 -8.15 -29.70 13.77
N VAL A 468 -7.14 -30.06 12.98
CA VAL A 468 -7.33 -30.49 11.59
C VAL A 468 -7.97 -31.87 11.57
N THR A 469 -9.14 -32.00 10.97
CA THR A 469 -9.89 -33.26 10.87
C THR A 469 -9.73 -33.93 9.51
N ALA A 470 -9.47 -33.16 8.45
CA ALA A 470 -9.21 -33.68 7.12
C ALA A 470 -8.31 -32.75 6.31
N THR A 471 -7.68 -33.31 5.28
CA THR A 471 -6.98 -32.56 4.23
C THR A 471 -7.41 -33.15 2.90
N ILE A 472 -8.12 -32.36 2.09
CA ILE A 472 -8.77 -32.80 0.87
C ILE A 472 -7.89 -32.35 -0.30
N PRO A 473 -7.28 -33.28 -1.06
CA PRO A 473 -6.56 -32.91 -2.28
C PRO A 473 -7.56 -32.43 -3.33
N VAL A 474 -7.32 -31.25 -3.90
CA VAL A 474 -8.21 -30.67 -4.93
C VAL A 474 -7.48 -30.40 -6.22
N GLY A 475 -6.29 -29.78 -6.16
CA GLY A 475 -5.59 -29.31 -7.34
C GLY A 475 -4.32 -28.56 -6.99
N SER A 476 -3.94 -27.56 -7.77
CA SER A 476 -2.79 -26.70 -7.48
C SER A 476 -3.23 -25.24 -7.43
N VAL A 477 -2.72 -24.50 -6.44
CA VAL A 477 -2.98 -23.07 -6.22
C VAL A 477 -4.48 -22.79 -6.06
N LEU A 478 -4.94 -23.03 -4.83
CA LEU A 478 -6.31 -22.79 -4.42
C LEU A 478 -6.40 -21.39 -3.80
N ASP A 479 -7.30 -20.57 -4.33
CA ASP A 479 -7.52 -19.21 -3.84
C ASP A 479 -8.83 -19.13 -3.05
N GLY A 480 -9.96 -18.91 -3.71
CA GLY A 480 -11.25 -18.75 -3.07
C GLY A 480 -11.86 -20.04 -2.54
N VAL A 481 -12.50 -19.97 -1.37
CA VAL A 481 -13.39 -20.99 -0.83
C VAL A 481 -14.67 -20.35 -0.32
N ALA A 482 -15.81 -20.99 -0.58
CA ALA A 482 -17.08 -20.65 0.05
C ALA A 482 -17.87 -21.90 0.41
N VAL A 483 -18.63 -21.81 1.50
CA VAL A 483 -19.63 -22.82 1.88
C VAL A 483 -20.99 -22.28 1.48
N SER A 484 -21.80 -23.08 0.78
CA SER A 484 -23.15 -22.66 0.40
C SER A 484 -24.02 -22.50 1.65
N PRO A 485 -24.51 -21.29 1.96
CA PRO A 485 -25.22 -21.03 3.20
C PRO A 485 -26.72 -21.37 3.11
N SER A 486 -27.24 -21.64 1.90
CA SER A 486 -28.67 -21.85 1.66
C SER A 486 -28.92 -22.61 0.36
N GLY A 487 -30.20 -22.89 0.07
CA GLY A 487 -30.62 -23.52 -1.16
C GLY A 487 -30.47 -25.05 -1.15
N PRO A 488 -30.65 -25.71 -2.30
CA PRO A 488 -30.68 -27.18 -2.40
C PRO A 488 -29.33 -27.85 -2.07
N ASN A 489 -28.23 -27.09 -2.10
CA ASN A 489 -26.87 -27.55 -1.79
C ASN A 489 -26.32 -26.86 -0.52
N ALA A 490 -27.17 -26.49 0.42
CA ALA A 490 -26.70 -25.93 1.70
C ALA A 490 -25.63 -26.84 2.34
N GLY A 491 -24.54 -26.25 2.80
CA GLY A 491 -23.37 -26.95 3.34
C GLY A 491 -22.33 -27.38 2.31
N THR A 492 -22.64 -27.45 1.01
CA THR A 492 -21.65 -27.81 -0.02
C THR A 492 -20.52 -26.79 -0.08
N VAL A 493 -19.28 -27.27 -0.21
CA VAL A 493 -18.07 -26.42 -0.25
C VAL A 493 -17.60 -26.28 -1.71
N TYR A 494 -17.33 -25.05 -2.13
CA TYR A 494 -16.84 -24.71 -3.46
C TYR A 494 -15.47 -24.07 -3.37
N VAL A 495 -14.52 -24.52 -4.20
CA VAL A 495 -13.12 -24.08 -4.15
C VAL A 495 -12.62 -23.74 -5.53
N ALA A 496 -12.09 -22.53 -5.70
CA ALA A 496 -11.51 -22.06 -6.95
C ALA A 496 -10.04 -22.48 -7.07
N SER A 497 -9.68 -23.03 -8.23
CA SER A 497 -8.32 -23.45 -8.56
C SER A 497 -7.79 -22.60 -9.72
N GLN A 498 -6.84 -21.72 -9.42
CA GLN A 498 -6.41 -20.68 -10.36
C GLN A 498 -5.74 -21.27 -11.61
N PHE A 499 -4.88 -22.28 -11.45
CA PHE A 499 -4.11 -22.84 -12.57
C PHE A 499 -4.89 -23.83 -13.44
N THR A 500 -6.01 -24.36 -12.94
CA THR A 500 -6.82 -25.33 -13.68
C THR A 500 -8.08 -24.73 -14.26
N ASP A 501 -8.32 -23.42 -14.06
CA ASP A 501 -9.50 -22.69 -14.53
C ASP A 501 -10.82 -23.38 -14.13
N THR A 502 -10.85 -23.94 -12.91
CA THR A 502 -11.97 -24.75 -12.43
C THR A 502 -12.40 -24.40 -11.01
N VAL A 503 -13.63 -24.78 -10.68
CA VAL A 503 -14.16 -24.82 -9.31
C VAL A 503 -14.44 -26.27 -8.92
N ALA A 504 -13.83 -26.73 -7.84
CA ALA A 504 -14.15 -28.02 -7.24
C ALA A 504 -15.37 -27.91 -6.33
N VAL A 505 -16.22 -28.93 -6.36
CA VAL A 505 -17.38 -29.10 -5.49
C VAL A 505 -17.05 -30.21 -4.51
N ILE A 506 -17.13 -29.92 -3.22
CA ILE A 506 -16.75 -30.84 -2.14
C ILE A 506 -17.99 -31.13 -1.28
N ASP A 507 -18.23 -32.41 -1.06
CA ASP A 507 -19.19 -32.86 -0.06
C ASP A 507 -18.55 -32.78 1.34
N PRO A 508 -19.09 -31.94 2.25
CA PRO A 508 -18.52 -31.73 3.59
C PRO A 508 -18.67 -32.95 4.50
N THR A 509 -19.56 -33.90 4.18
CA THR A 509 -19.83 -35.08 5.01
C THR A 509 -18.83 -36.20 4.74
N THR A 510 -18.45 -36.37 3.48
CA THR A 510 -17.48 -37.39 3.04
C THR A 510 -16.08 -36.82 2.85
N ASN A 511 -15.92 -35.48 2.82
CA ASN A 511 -14.68 -34.79 2.50
C ASN A 511 -14.09 -35.20 1.14
N THR A 512 -14.95 -35.37 0.14
CA THR A 512 -14.56 -35.78 -1.22
C THR A 512 -15.00 -34.76 -2.27
N VAL A 513 -14.18 -34.56 -3.31
CA VAL A 513 -14.56 -33.80 -4.50
C VAL A 513 -15.61 -34.59 -5.30
N THR A 514 -16.81 -34.03 -5.46
CA THR A 514 -17.95 -34.66 -6.15
C THR A 514 -18.12 -34.16 -7.58
N ALA A 515 -17.65 -32.95 -7.89
CA ALA A 515 -17.64 -32.40 -9.23
C ALA A 515 -16.49 -31.40 -9.41
N THR A 516 -16.11 -31.18 -10.68
CA THR A 516 -15.19 -30.11 -11.08
C THR A 516 -15.83 -29.34 -12.22
N ILE A 517 -16.00 -28.03 -12.03
CA ILE A 517 -16.74 -27.14 -12.93
C ILE A 517 -15.74 -26.25 -13.65
N PRO A 518 -15.62 -26.31 -14.98
CA PRO A 518 -14.82 -25.34 -15.74
C PRO A 518 -15.41 -23.93 -15.63
N VAL A 519 -14.57 -22.93 -15.39
CA VAL A 519 -14.94 -21.51 -15.30
C VAL A 519 -14.05 -20.67 -16.22
N GLY A 520 -13.99 -19.35 -16.01
CA GLY A 520 -13.11 -18.48 -16.77
C GLY A 520 -11.66 -18.61 -16.32
N VAL A 521 -10.79 -17.78 -16.90
CA VAL A 521 -9.33 -17.89 -16.70
C VAL A 521 -8.92 -17.30 -15.36
N ALA A 522 -8.07 -18.04 -14.62
CA ALA A 522 -7.53 -17.68 -13.32
C ALA A 522 -8.62 -17.32 -12.30
N PRO A 523 -9.50 -18.26 -11.93
CA PRO A 523 -10.53 -18.00 -10.94
C PRO A 523 -9.91 -17.67 -9.57
N PHE A 524 -10.45 -16.66 -8.89
CA PHE A 524 -9.88 -16.12 -7.65
C PHE A 524 -10.89 -16.17 -6.49
N GLY A 525 -11.64 -15.08 -6.25
CA GLY A 525 -12.67 -15.01 -5.23
C GLY A 525 -13.96 -15.72 -5.66
N LEU A 526 -14.63 -16.32 -4.68
CA LEU A 526 -15.88 -17.06 -4.86
C LEU A 526 -16.85 -16.73 -3.73
N ALA A 527 -18.13 -16.56 -4.06
CA ALA A 527 -19.20 -16.39 -3.08
C ALA A 527 -20.45 -17.18 -3.48
N SER A 528 -21.16 -17.76 -2.51
CA SER A 528 -22.46 -18.40 -2.71
C SER A 528 -23.57 -17.49 -2.18
N SER A 529 -24.64 -17.36 -2.96
CA SER A 529 -25.78 -16.48 -2.64
C SER A 529 -26.57 -17.03 -1.44
N PRO A 530 -26.68 -16.29 -0.32
CA PRO A 530 -27.55 -16.67 0.79
C PRO A 530 -29.03 -16.37 0.52
N THR A 531 -29.34 -15.50 -0.44
CA THR A 531 -30.69 -15.01 -0.73
C THR A 531 -30.90 -14.77 -2.23
N GLY A 532 -31.94 -14.02 -2.59
CA GLY A 532 -32.29 -13.73 -3.98
C GLY A 532 -33.19 -14.79 -4.63
N PRO A 533 -33.45 -14.67 -5.95
CA PRO A 533 -34.37 -15.54 -6.68
C PRO A 533 -33.86 -16.98 -6.83
N ALA A 534 -32.54 -17.19 -6.70
CA ALA A 534 -31.91 -18.50 -6.73
C ALA A 534 -30.86 -18.62 -5.60
N PRO A 535 -31.30 -18.89 -4.35
CA PRO A 535 -30.39 -19.11 -3.24
C PRO A 535 -29.46 -20.31 -3.50
N GLY A 536 -28.20 -20.19 -3.09
CA GLY A 536 -27.12 -21.14 -3.38
C GLY A 536 -26.41 -20.91 -4.71
N THR A 537 -26.81 -19.94 -5.54
CA THR A 537 -26.08 -19.59 -6.77
C THR A 537 -24.65 -19.16 -6.44
N VAL A 538 -23.67 -19.72 -7.15
CA VAL A 538 -22.24 -19.45 -6.90
C VAL A 538 -21.69 -18.49 -7.95
N TYR A 539 -21.02 -17.45 -7.49
CA TYR A 539 -20.35 -16.44 -8.32
C TYR A 539 -18.84 -16.57 -8.15
N VAL A 540 -18.13 -16.63 -9.27
CA VAL A 540 -16.68 -16.86 -9.31
C VAL A 540 -16.03 -15.77 -10.13
N THR A 541 -15.13 -15.00 -9.53
CA THR A 541 -14.33 -14.00 -10.25
C THR A 541 -13.23 -14.67 -11.04
N ASN A 542 -13.07 -14.29 -12.31
CA ASN A 542 -12.06 -14.83 -13.22
C ASN A 542 -11.04 -13.73 -13.53
N TYR A 543 -9.96 -13.68 -12.74
CA TYR A 543 -9.03 -12.56 -12.66
C TYR A 543 -8.44 -12.15 -14.02
N SER A 544 -8.02 -13.12 -14.83
CA SER A 544 -7.33 -12.85 -16.11
C SER A 544 -8.28 -12.66 -17.30
N SER A 545 -9.58 -12.87 -17.10
CA SER A 545 -10.59 -12.77 -18.17
C SER A 545 -11.65 -11.69 -17.92
N ASP A 546 -11.43 -10.84 -16.91
CA ASP A 546 -12.27 -9.69 -16.57
C ASP A 546 -13.77 -10.03 -16.50
N SER A 547 -14.10 -11.19 -15.90
CA SER A 547 -15.47 -11.72 -15.89
C SER A 547 -15.82 -12.41 -14.57
N VAL A 548 -17.11 -12.64 -14.37
CA VAL A 548 -17.66 -13.48 -13.31
C VAL A 548 -18.44 -14.63 -13.90
N SER A 549 -18.09 -15.87 -13.52
CA SER A 549 -18.87 -17.06 -13.85
C SER A 549 -19.99 -17.25 -12.83
N VAL A 550 -21.22 -17.44 -13.31
CA VAL A 550 -22.42 -17.71 -12.51
C VAL A 550 -22.75 -19.20 -12.62
N ILE A 551 -22.76 -19.91 -11.51
CA ILE A 551 -22.93 -21.36 -11.46
C ILE A 551 -24.26 -21.71 -10.80
N ASN A 552 -25.03 -22.56 -11.49
CA ASN A 552 -26.24 -23.14 -10.92
C ASN A 552 -25.85 -24.24 -9.92
N PRO A 553 -26.30 -24.16 -8.64
CA PRO A 553 -25.90 -25.12 -7.63
C PRO A 553 -26.47 -26.52 -7.90
N THR A 554 -27.71 -26.62 -8.37
CA THR A 554 -28.37 -27.92 -8.57
C THR A 554 -27.72 -28.73 -9.69
N THR A 555 -27.31 -28.08 -10.77
CA THR A 555 -26.71 -28.75 -11.93
C THR A 555 -25.18 -28.73 -11.92
N ASN A 556 -24.55 -27.91 -11.07
CA ASN A 556 -23.10 -27.66 -11.05
C ASN A 556 -22.56 -27.26 -12.44
N THR A 557 -23.27 -26.36 -13.13
CA THR A 557 -22.90 -25.85 -14.45
C THR A 557 -22.90 -24.32 -14.48
N VAL A 558 -21.97 -23.74 -15.25
CA VAL A 558 -21.98 -22.30 -15.55
C VAL A 558 -23.21 -21.97 -16.40
N ILE A 559 -24.03 -21.02 -15.93
CA ILE A 559 -25.25 -20.54 -16.61
C ILE A 559 -25.10 -19.15 -17.21
N ALA A 560 -24.12 -18.38 -16.76
CA ALA A 560 -23.77 -17.08 -17.34
C ALA A 560 -22.29 -16.75 -17.09
N THR A 561 -21.73 -15.92 -17.96
CA THR A 561 -20.42 -15.28 -17.77
C THR A 561 -20.63 -13.79 -17.95
N VAL A 562 -20.44 -13.02 -16.88
CA VAL A 562 -20.74 -11.59 -16.80
C VAL A 562 -19.44 -10.80 -16.92
N PRO A 563 -19.25 -9.97 -17.96
CA PRO A 563 -18.10 -9.07 -18.04
C PRO A 563 -18.13 -8.04 -16.90
N VAL A 564 -16.99 -7.80 -16.26
CA VAL A 564 -16.82 -6.81 -15.19
C VAL A 564 -15.60 -5.92 -15.46
N GLY A 565 -15.09 -5.22 -14.45
CA GLY A 565 -13.90 -4.38 -14.62
C GLY A 565 -12.61 -5.21 -14.61
N GLU A 566 -11.49 -4.52 -14.80
CA GLU A 566 -10.17 -5.15 -14.96
C GLU A 566 -9.68 -5.83 -13.67
N ALA A 567 -9.21 -7.08 -13.80
CA ALA A 567 -8.65 -7.90 -12.72
C ALA A 567 -9.62 -8.09 -11.53
N PRO A 568 -10.78 -8.75 -11.75
CA PRO A 568 -11.73 -9.01 -10.68
C PRO A 568 -11.13 -9.95 -9.63
N TYR A 569 -11.31 -9.63 -8.35
CA TYR A 569 -10.59 -10.29 -7.26
C TYR A 569 -11.53 -10.82 -6.17
N GLY A 570 -12.18 -9.93 -5.43
CA GLY A 570 -13.13 -10.28 -4.38
C GLY A 570 -14.56 -10.26 -4.92
N VAL A 571 -15.42 -11.14 -4.39
CA VAL A 571 -16.87 -11.11 -4.65
C VAL A 571 -17.66 -11.32 -3.37
N ALA A 572 -18.73 -10.57 -3.19
CA ALA A 572 -19.68 -10.75 -2.10
C ALA A 572 -21.11 -10.57 -2.60
N VAL A 573 -22.05 -11.31 -2.00
CA VAL A 573 -23.48 -11.24 -2.34
C VAL A 573 -24.24 -10.65 -1.16
N SER A 574 -25.07 -9.64 -1.43
CA SER A 574 -25.83 -8.97 -0.38
C SER A 574 -26.83 -9.94 0.26
N PRO A 575 -26.78 -10.17 1.58
CA PRO A 575 -27.62 -11.17 2.21
C PRO A 575 -29.05 -10.68 2.47
N THR A 576 -29.28 -9.37 2.56
CA THR A 576 -30.55 -8.81 3.08
C THR A 576 -30.87 -7.46 2.45
N GLY A 577 -32.04 -6.92 2.80
CA GLY A 577 -32.48 -5.58 2.40
C GLY A 577 -32.95 -5.47 0.95
N PRO A 578 -33.22 -4.24 0.46
CA PRO A 578 -33.66 -4.00 -0.92
C PRO A 578 -32.67 -4.45 -1.98
N ALA A 579 -31.38 -4.54 -1.62
CA ALA A 579 -30.32 -5.04 -2.47
C ALA A 579 -30.06 -6.55 -2.31
N ALA A 580 -30.89 -7.31 -1.58
CA ALA A 580 -30.68 -8.75 -1.34
C ALA A 580 -30.46 -9.52 -2.66
N GLY A 581 -29.41 -10.33 -2.71
CA GLY A 581 -28.96 -11.05 -3.89
C GLY A 581 -28.07 -10.24 -4.85
N SER A 582 -27.97 -8.91 -4.71
CA SER A 582 -27.05 -8.10 -5.54
C SER A 582 -25.61 -8.53 -5.28
N VAL A 583 -24.83 -8.63 -6.35
CA VAL A 583 -23.45 -9.12 -6.30
C VAL A 583 -22.49 -7.97 -6.50
N TYR A 584 -21.48 -7.87 -5.63
CA TYR A 584 -20.47 -6.83 -5.66
C TYR A 584 -19.10 -7.47 -5.92
N VAL A 585 -18.36 -6.93 -6.88
CA VAL A 585 -17.10 -7.50 -7.37
C VAL A 585 -16.04 -6.41 -7.39
N THR A 586 -14.94 -6.60 -6.69
CA THR A 586 -13.80 -5.67 -6.73
C THR A 586 -12.94 -5.91 -7.95
N ASN A 587 -12.57 -4.84 -8.66
CA ASN A 587 -11.73 -4.86 -9.85
C ASN A 587 -10.39 -4.20 -9.48
N GLN A 588 -9.34 -4.99 -9.22
CA GLN A 588 -8.10 -4.53 -8.60
C GLN A 588 -7.39 -3.45 -9.40
N ILE A 589 -7.15 -3.70 -10.68
CA ILE A 589 -6.43 -2.73 -11.53
C ILE A 589 -7.35 -1.57 -11.91
N GLY A 590 -8.65 -1.86 -12.08
CA GLY A 590 -9.66 -0.87 -12.39
C GLY A 590 -10.02 0.09 -11.25
N ASN A 591 -9.54 -0.13 -10.02
CA ASN A 591 -9.87 0.68 -8.82
C ASN A 591 -11.37 0.90 -8.61
N THR A 592 -12.18 -0.11 -8.93
CA THR A 592 -13.64 -0.03 -8.92
C THR A 592 -14.29 -1.25 -8.30
N VAL A 593 -15.59 -1.13 -7.98
CA VAL A 593 -16.47 -2.24 -7.66
C VAL A 593 -17.59 -2.31 -8.70
N SER A 594 -17.76 -3.45 -9.35
CA SER A 594 -18.91 -3.72 -10.23
C SER A 594 -20.08 -4.26 -9.41
N VAL A 595 -21.29 -3.76 -9.67
CA VAL A 595 -22.55 -4.23 -9.08
C VAL A 595 -23.31 -5.01 -10.14
N ILE A 596 -23.64 -6.28 -9.87
CA ILE A 596 -24.36 -7.17 -10.78
C ILE A 596 -25.75 -7.46 -10.22
N ASP A 597 -26.76 -7.33 -11.08
CA ASP A 597 -28.12 -7.79 -10.78
C ASP A 597 -28.22 -9.31 -11.06
N PRO A 598 -28.53 -10.13 -10.03
CA PRO A 598 -28.60 -11.59 -10.18
C PRO A 598 -29.79 -12.06 -11.02
N ALA A 599 -30.82 -11.24 -11.23
CA ALA A 599 -31.98 -11.62 -12.03
C ALA A 599 -31.68 -11.53 -13.54
N THR A 600 -30.87 -10.56 -13.93
CA THR A 600 -30.51 -10.29 -15.34
C THR A 600 -29.10 -10.73 -15.70
N ASN A 601 -28.24 -11.01 -14.71
CA ASN A 601 -26.81 -11.27 -14.89
C ASN A 601 -26.09 -10.13 -15.65
N THR A 602 -26.41 -8.89 -15.31
CA THR A 602 -25.81 -7.69 -15.94
C THR A 602 -25.25 -6.74 -14.89
N VAL A 603 -24.19 -6.02 -15.26
CA VAL A 603 -23.61 -4.96 -14.41
C VAL A 603 -24.54 -3.73 -14.45
N THR A 604 -25.03 -3.33 -13.29
CA THR A 604 -25.95 -2.19 -13.11
C THR A 604 -25.25 -0.92 -12.65
N ALA A 605 -24.08 -1.04 -12.02
CA ALA A 605 -23.26 0.09 -11.60
C ALA A 605 -21.77 -0.27 -11.53
N THR A 606 -20.92 0.75 -11.65
CA THR A 606 -19.48 0.66 -11.40
C THR A 606 -19.09 1.81 -10.47
N ILE A 607 -18.56 1.46 -9.30
CA ILE A 607 -18.32 2.38 -8.19
C ILE A 607 -16.81 2.58 -8.06
N ALA A 608 -16.32 3.82 -8.13
CA ALA A 608 -14.91 4.12 -7.88
C ALA A 608 -14.59 3.96 -6.39
N VAL A 609 -13.47 3.30 -6.08
CA VAL A 609 -12.99 3.07 -4.71
C VAL A 609 -11.50 3.41 -4.61
N GLY A 610 -10.84 3.02 -3.51
CA GLY A 610 -9.40 3.21 -3.32
C GLY A 610 -8.53 2.37 -4.26
N ASN A 611 -7.21 2.54 -4.11
CA ASN A 611 -6.23 1.89 -4.97
C ASN A 611 -6.11 0.40 -4.66
N PHE A 612 -6.25 -0.43 -5.70
CA PHE A 612 -6.07 -1.88 -5.67
C PHE A 612 -7.04 -2.61 -4.73
N PRO A 613 -8.37 -2.52 -4.98
CA PRO A 613 -9.39 -3.10 -4.11
C PRO A 613 -9.34 -4.64 -4.12
N SER A 614 -9.26 -5.26 -2.95
CA SER A 614 -9.11 -6.71 -2.78
C SER A 614 -10.38 -7.37 -2.23
N GLY A 615 -10.35 -7.93 -1.01
CA GLY A 615 -11.50 -8.51 -0.36
C GLY A 615 -12.55 -7.47 0.00
N LEU A 616 -13.82 -7.90 -0.04
CA LEU A 616 -14.95 -7.11 0.40
C LEU A 616 -15.90 -7.97 1.24
N ALA A 617 -16.67 -7.32 2.10
CA ALA A 617 -17.75 -7.95 2.85
C ALA A 617 -18.95 -7.00 2.98
N ILE A 618 -20.14 -7.60 3.14
CA ILE A 618 -21.40 -6.87 3.20
C ILE A 618 -22.02 -7.08 4.57
N ARG A 619 -22.39 -5.97 5.22
CA ARG A 619 -22.97 -5.99 6.56
C ARG A 619 -24.42 -6.50 6.50
N PRO A 620 -24.80 -7.58 7.22
CA PRO A 620 -26.12 -8.19 7.05
C PRO A 620 -27.33 -7.40 7.55
N ASP A 621 -27.14 -6.37 8.38
CA ASP A 621 -28.24 -5.57 8.94
C ASP A 621 -28.59 -4.35 8.08
N THR A 622 -27.58 -3.73 7.47
CA THR A 622 -27.65 -2.43 6.78
C THR A 622 -27.35 -2.54 5.28
N GLY A 623 -26.69 -3.63 4.85
CA GLY A 623 -26.22 -3.81 3.49
C GLY A 623 -24.97 -2.98 3.14
N ALA A 624 -24.39 -2.24 4.10
CA ALA A 624 -23.16 -1.47 3.87
C ALA A 624 -22.01 -2.38 3.41
N ILE A 625 -21.30 -2.00 2.36
CA ILE A 625 -20.20 -2.79 1.79
C ILE A 625 -18.87 -2.19 2.23
N TYR A 626 -17.94 -3.03 2.68
CA TYR A 626 -16.60 -2.65 3.11
C TYR A 626 -15.58 -3.29 2.17
N VAL A 627 -14.71 -2.47 1.59
CA VAL A 627 -13.76 -2.88 0.55
C VAL A 627 -12.34 -2.53 0.99
N ALA A 628 -11.48 -3.53 1.16
CA ALA A 628 -10.07 -3.32 1.45
C ALA A 628 -9.32 -2.82 0.20
N ASN A 629 -8.48 -1.80 0.34
CA ASN A 629 -7.71 -1.19 -0.76
C ASN A 629 -6.21 -1.35 -0.46
N GLN A 630 -5.57 -2.34 -1.09
CA GLN A 630 -4.22 -2.82 -0.71
C GLN A 630 -3.17 -1.70 -0.74
N PHE A 631 -3.05 -1.00 -1.86
CA PHE A 631 -2.06 0.08 -2.01
C PHE A 631 -2.56 1.41 -1.44
N GLY A 632 -3.85 1.52 -1.12
CA GLY A 632 -4.42 2.66 -0.43
C GLY A 632 -4.27 2.61 1.09
N ASN A 633 -3.88 1.46 1.68
CA ASN A 633 -3.87 1.21 3.13
C ASN A 633 -5.17 1.64 3.83
N THR A 634 -6.30 1.46 3.14
CA THR A 634 -7.61 1.98 3.54
C THR A 634 -8.72 0.99 3.25
N VAL A 635 -9.86 1.15 3.92
CA VAL A 635 -11.11 0.46 3.65
C VAL A 635 -12.14 1.48 3.15
N SER A 636 -12.74 1.24 1.99
CA SER A 636 -13.84 2.06 1.47
C SER A 636 -15.17 1.52 1.96
N VAL A 637 -16.06 2.39 2.43
CA VAL A 637 -17.42 2.05 2.86
C VAL A 637 -18.40 2.54 1.79
N ILE A 638 -19.22 1.65 1.25
CA ILE A 638 -20.18 1.95 0.19
C ILE A 638 -21.60 1.78 0.74
N ASP A 639 -22.44 2.78 0.46
CA ASP A 639 -23.88 2.68 0.68
C ASP A 639 -24.56 1.99 -0.52
N PRO A 640 -25.18 0.81 -0.33
CA PRO A 640 -25.83 0.06 -1.41
C PRO A 640 -27.06 0.76 -2.00
N ALA A 641 -27.68 1.70 -1.28
CA ALA A 641 -28.86 2.41 -1.78
C ALA A 641 -28.49 3.45 -2.84
N THR A 642 -27.34 4.08 -2.69
CA THR A 642 -26.86 5.15 -3.58
C THR A 642 -25.70 4.72 -4.48
N ASN A 643 -25.08 3.57 -4.21
CA ASN A 643 -23.85 3.10 -4.87
C ASN A 643 -22.71 4.12 -4.79
N THR A 644 -22.57 4.79 -3.63
CA THR A 644 -21.54 5.81 -3.40
C THR A 644 -20.65 5.44 -2.21
N VAL A 645 -19.37 5.85 -2.26
CA VAL A 645 -18.45 5.72 -1.13
C VAL A 645 -18.77 6.79 -0.09
N THR A 646 -19.14 6.37 1.12
CA THR A 646 -19.55 7.25 2.22
C THR A 646 -18.44 7.49 3.23
N ALA A 647 -17.44 6.61 3.30
CA ALA A 647 -16.28 6.77 4.15
C ALA A 647 -15.05 6.05 3.60
N THR A 648 -13.87 6.51 4.01
CA THR A 648 -12.58 5.86 3.76
C THR A 648 -11.82 5.76 5.08
N ILE A 649 -11.59 4.54 5.54
CA ILE A 649 -11.06 4.23 6.87
C ILE A 649 -9.59 3.83 6.74
N PRO A 650 -8.63 4.58 7.32
CA PRO A 650 -7.23 4.16 7.36
C PRO A 650 -7.07 2.88 8.20
N VAL A 651 -6.30 1.92 7.68
CA VAL A 651 -5.97 0.66 8.35
C VAL A 651 -4.46 0.39 8.24
N GLY A 652 -4.01 -0.83 8.57
CA GLY A 652 -2.61 -1.22 8.42
C GLY A 652 -2.19 -1.38 6.95
N ASN A 653 -0.94 -1.81 6.76
CA ASN A 653 -0.36 -1.91 5.42
C ASN A 653 -0.89 -3.12 4.67
N PHE A 654 -1.26 -2.88 3.41
CA PHE A 654 -1.70 -3.92 2.48
C PHE A 654 -2.92 -4.70 3.00
N PRO A 655 -4.07 -4.03 3.23
CA PRO A 655 -5.27 -4.71 3.69
C PRO A 655 -5.81 -5.66 2.61
N THR A 656 -6.06 -6.92 2.97
CA THR A 656 -6.40 -7.97 1.99
C THR A 656 -7.80 -8.52 2.17
N GLY A 657 -8.07 -9.19 3.30
CA GLY A 657 -9.35 -9.82 3.61
C GLY A 657 -10.22 -8.94 4.49
N VAL A 658 -11.54 -9.06 4.33
CA VAL A 658 -12.55 -8.36 5.13
C VAL A 658 -13.58 -9.38 5.60
N ALA A 659 -13.88 -9.39 6.89
CA ALA A 659 -14.99 -10.16 7.45
C ALA A 659 -15.78 -9.30 8.44
N ILE A 660 -17.05 -9.64 8.65
CA ILE A 660 -17.97 -8.81 9.43
C ILE A 660 -18.71 -9.69 10.44
N SER A 661 -18.77 -9.22 11.68
CA SER A 661 -19.70 -9.68 12.70
C SER A 661 -20.78 -8.62 12.94
N PRO A 662 -21.85 -8.91 13.72
CA PRO A 662 -22.86 -7.91 14.03
C PRO A 662 -22.32 -6.64 14.71
N THR A 663 -21.17 -6.72 15.38
CA THR A 663 -20.61 -5.64 16.21
C THR A 663 -19.29 -5.08 15.71
N ALA A 664 -18.60 -5.74 14.78
CA ALA A 664 -17.28 -5.34 14.33
C ALA A 664 -16.99 -5.77 12.87
N ILE A 665 -16.10 -5.04 12.23
CA ILE A 665 -15.50 -5.43 10.94
C ILE A 665 -14.03 -5.77 11.19
N PHE A 666 -13.56 -6.85 10.58
CA PHE A 666 -12.20 -7.37 10.73
C PHE A 666 -11.49 -7.27 9.38
N VAL A 667 -10.30 -6.68 9.38
CA VAL A 667 -9.50 -6.47 8.17
C VAL A 667 -8.08 -6.94 8.39
N THR A 668 -7.62 -7.91 7.59
CA THR A 668 -6.24 -8.42 7.66
C THR A 668 -5.29 -7.49 6.93
N ASN A 669 -4.17 -7.14 7.56
CA ASN A 669 -3.13 -6.26 7.03
C ASN A 669 -1.88 -7.09 6.73
N THR A 670 -1.74 -7.55 5.48
CA THR A 670 -0.78 -8.59 5.09
C THR A 670 0.67 -8.20 5.38
N PHE A 671 1.07 -6.97 5.07
CA PHE A 671 2.44 -6.50 5.30
C PHE A 671 2.68 -5.92 6.70
N SER A 672 1.62 -5.73 7.49
CA SER A 672 1.76 -5.36 8.90
C SER A 672 1.77 -6.58 9.84
N GLY A 673 1.33 -7.76 9.38
CA GLY A 673 1.19 -8.93 10.24
C GLY A 673 0.09 -8.81 11.31
N THR A 674 -0.89 -7.94 11.06
CA THR A 674 -1.94 -7.57 12.01
C THR A 674 -3.33 -7.68 11.39
N MET A 675 -4.36 -7.61 12.23
CA MET A 675 -5.77 -7.49 11.87
C MET A 675 -6.35 -6.24 12.54
N SER A 676 -6.94 -5.34 11.76
CA SER A 676 -7.68 -4.17 12.26
C SER A 676 -9.09 -4.60 12.64
N VAL A 677 -9.57 -4.13 13.78
CA VAL A 677 -10.97 -4.23 14.22
C VAL A 677 -11.59 -2.85 14.08
N ILE A 678 -12.69 -2.74 13.34
CA ILE A 678 -13.37 -1.48 13.04
C ILE A 678 -14.78 -1.54 13.64
N ASP A 679 -15.17 -0.47 14.33
CA ASP A 679 -16.55 -0.27 14.77
C ASP A 679 -17.40 0.22 13.59
N PRO A 680 -18.43 -0.55 13.19
CA PRO A 680 -19.21 -0.26 12.00
C PRO A 680 -20.23 0.87 12.21
N THR A 681 -20.34 1.43 13.41
CA THR A 681 -21.19 2.61 13.73
C THR A 681 -20.40 3.91 13.62
N THR A 682 -19.13 3.90 14.04
CA THR A 682 -18.26 5.07 14.02
C THR A 682 -17.30 5.08 12.83
N ASN A 683 -17.15 3.95 12.12
CA ASN A 683 -16.17 3.75 11.05
C ASN A 683 -14.73 4.02 11.51
N MET A 684 -14.43 3.72 12.78
CA MET A 684 -13.10 3.89 13.36
C MET A 684 -12.48 2.55 13.73
N VAL A 685 -11.15 2.44 13.57
CA VAL A 685 -10.38 1.30 14.06
C VAL A 685 -10.35 1.35 15.59
N THR A 686 -10.94 0.35 16.24
CA THR A 686 -11.02 0.21 17.70
C THR A 686 -9.91 -0.65 18.27
N ALA A 687 -9.34 -1.57 17.47
CA ALA A 687 -8.20 -2.38 17.87
C ALA A 687 -7.34 -2.77 16.67
N THR A 688 -6.09 -3.12 16.93
CA THR A 688 -5.18 -3.76 15.96
C THR A 688 -4.52 -4.95 16.64
N ILE A 689 -4.83 -6.14 16.16
CA ILE A 689 -4.46 -7.43 16.78
C ILE A 689 -3.32 -8.05 15.96
N PRO A 690 -2.16 -8.37 16.54
CA PRO A 690 -1.16 -9.19 15.87
C PRO A 690 -1.68 -10.61 15.62
N VAL A 691 -1.58 -11.11 14.39
CA VAL A 691 -2.15 -12.40 14.00
C VAL A 691 -1.13 -13.36 13.38
N GLY A 692 -0.01 -12.87 12.86
CA GLY A 692 1.03 -13.71 12.26
C GLY A 692 1.70 -13.03 11.07
N SER A 693 2.55 -13.76 10.34
CA SER A 693 3.19 -13.22 9.14
C SER A 693 2.37 -13.51 7.89
N PHE A 694 2.16 -12.49 7.07
CA PHE A 694 1.38 -12.56 5.82
C PHE A 694 -0.08 -13.02 6.03
N PRO A 695 -0.86 -12.34 6.89
CA PRO A 695 -2.28 -12.65 7.03
C PRO A 695 -3.04 -12.34 5.74
N SER A 696 -3.90 -13.24 5.29
CA SER A 696 -4.64 -13.12 4.02
C SER A 696 -6.15 -13.19 4.23
N GLY A 697 -6.73 -14.39 4.23
CA GLY A 697 -8.15 -14.62 4.46
C GLY A 697 -8.54 -14.46 5.93
N VAL A 698 -9.76 -13.98 6.13
CA VAL A 698 -10.39 -13.88 7.45
C VAL A 698 -11.85 -14.31 7.35
N ALA A 699 -12.33 -15.07 8.33
CA ALA A 699 -13.73 -15.45 8.45
C ALA A 699 -14.19 -15.40 9.90
N VAL A 700 -15.46 -15.06 10.11
CA VAL A 700 -16.11 -15.04 11.43
C VAL A 700 -17.04 -16.23 11.52
N SER A 701 -16.96 -16.95 12.64
CA SER A 701 -17.91 -18.01 12.96
C SER A 701 -19.29 -17.39 13.23
N PRO A 702 -20.34 -17.84 12.52
CA PRO A 702 -21.70 -17.42 12.80
C PRO A 702 -22.27 -18.08 14.07
N THR A 703 -21.60 -19.10 14.60
CA THR A 703 -21.99 -19.80 15.83
C THR A 703 -21.13 -19.30 17.00
N GLY A 704 -21.75 -18.64 17.98
CA GLY A 704 -21.09 -18.08 19.17
C GLY A 704 -21.82 -16.86 19.74
N SER A 705 -21.56 -16.50 21.01
CA SER A 705 -22.03 -15.23 21.60
C SER A 705 -20.97 -14.13 21.45
N GLY A 706 -21.37 -12.87 21.24
CA GLY A 706 -20.44 -11.73 21.16
C GLY A 706 -19.88 -11.48 19.75
N PHE A 707 -18.56 -11.24 19.63
CA PHE A 707 -17.87 -10.92 18.37
C PHE A 707 -17.81 -12.08 17.36
N GLY A 708 -18.12 -13.30 17.79
CA GLY A 708 -17.88 -14.55 17.04
C GLY A 708 -16.41 -14.98 17.09
N THR A 709 -16.14 -16.28 16.97
CA THR A 709 -14.77 -16.78 16.81
C THR A 709 -14.24 -16.39 15.43
N ILE A 710 -13.08 -15.76 15.34
CA ILE A 710 -12.49 -15.30 14.08
C ILE A 710 -11.33 -16.22 13.71
N TYR A 711 -11.26 -16.61 12.44
CA TYR A 711 -10.18 -17.41 11.87
C TYR A 711 -9.42 -16.58 10.85
N VAL A 712 -8.09 -16.49 11.00
CA VAL A 712 -7.20 -15.74 10.10
C VAL A 712 -6.13 -16.66 9.57
N THR A 713 -5.98 -16.75 8.24
CA THR A 713 -4.91 -17.53 7.61
C THR A 713 -3.62 -16.73 7.55
N ASN A 714 -2.50 -17.34 7.93
CA ASN A 714 -1.17 -16.73 7.91
C ASN A 714 -0.26 -17.52 6.96
N GLY A 715 -0.02 -16.95 5.77
CA GLY A 715 0.67 -17.62 4.68
C GLY A 715 2.10 -18.02 5.03
N SER A 716 2.93 -17.09 5.50
CA SER A 716 4.36 -17.36 5.74
C SER A 716 4.62 -18.24 6.97
N THR A 717 3.68 -18.31 7.91
CA THR A 717 3.79 -19.16 9.10
C THR A 717 2.98 -20.45 9.00
N ASN A 718 2.39 -20.74 7.84
CA ASN A 718 1.70 -22.00 7.54
C ASN A 718 0.63 -22.41 8.58
N ASN A 719 -0.13 -21.43 9.08
CA ASN A 719 -1.11 -21.66 10.15
C ASN A 719 -2.35 -20.76 10.04
N VAL A 720 -3.34 -21.07 10.87
CA VAL A 720 -4.55 -20.29 11.09
C VAL A 720 -4.55 -19.81 12.54
N SER A 721 -4.69 -18.51 12.75
CA SER A 721 -4.91 -17.93 14.06
C SER A 721 -6.40 -17.87 14.39
N VAL A 722 -6.75 -18.34 15.57
CA VAL A 722 -8.11 -18.31 16.13
C VAL A 722 -8.18 -17.19 17.15
N ILE A 723 -9.19 -16.34 17.05
CA ILE A 723 -9.37 -15.16 17.89
C ILE A 723 -10.79 -15.16 18.47
N THR A 724 -10.96 -14.80 19.74
CA THR A 724 -12.28 -14.83 20.44
C THR A 724 -12.52 -13.60 21.30
#